data_AF-A0A816NLJ4-F1
#
_entry.id   AF-A0A816NLJ4-F1
#
_cell.length_a   1.000
_cell.length_b   1.000
_cell.length_c   1.000
_cell.angle_alpha   90.00
_cell.angle_beta   90.00
_cell.angle_gamma   90.00
#
_symmetry.space_group_name_H-M   'P 1'
#
loop_
_entity.id
_entity.type
_entity.pdbx_description
1 polymer ?
#
loop_
_entity_poly.entity_id
_entity_poly.type
_entity_poly.pdbx_seq_one_letter_code
_entity_poly.pdbx_strand_id
1 'polypeptide(L)'
;MATSTTKHKTNKGKPEIRNGLALAWLDDNVSQDPNAKDIFRPLFEQVFIFTDPGACLEVVESADSEKPCISVLVSGKYGQMLVPDRLQPLPQVKDIYVYCFDITKHNQWAQKCDKVRCVDSDLGKIFKYIQNDVHKIMKQQHQSMDDQPEHMEEQEQEQAEFVVIEPERFTFDNNFYDQLALDLLLKNSDDDGDDDDGAVDFKKYCETHMENENQDRTKEEIVYFQPNAPIGQWYKDGLCFLNLNSTNLTQLWTLRWFIRSFYRQLTEEHERFMNDKTTIKVDYGTWLTTDELNTMKFRIGESIIFTEFLKSYASRRNALDSIKNEKTEEKTNKVIFEINVEKNNHTVPYSEIQDDLVLFWFGSRHRIMKIEYVETQGAHPDSYWLIGLNLCATLDVHKSTKTLYGYYRKTLTDLKDLHYAFGRILIYKGLYYEAEKWLQTNNHYEDLAELAIRQNQLERANQYLQHLPEDSDDANLLRAYVYLLSSQDNIAKGRTLLMKIGSDATDKILRARISIALGFVNIIVSQQNEPALDYFSIGSEALCKILPDIHPDVAKSYIGIGYAHFAVKNIKEAEKYFQMALIIQKQSLPNMHPDIAKTRNGIAHCLSVQKQTVKKALEEFQQAYNILMHTFPQESKKHPEISLTVADIAKLRKGKELYPRTTLLDYI
;
A
#
# COMPACT_ATOMS: atom_id res chain seq x y z
N MET A 1 46.84 8.66 -32.40
CA MET A 1 46.59 10.11 -32.45
C MET A 1 45.09 10.33 -32.22
N ALA A 2 44.73 11.16 -31.23
CA ALA A 2 43.51 11.99 -31.06
C ALA A 2 42.14 11.45 -31.58
N THR A 3 40.98 11.52 -30.90
CA THR A 3 40.47 12.38 -29.81
C THR A 3 39.04 11.91 -29.43
N SER A 4 38.66 12.19 -28.18
CA SER A 4 37.31 12.28 -27.59
C SER A 4 36.13 12.72 -28.49
N THR A 5 34.91 12.16 -28.30
CA THR A 5 33.72 12.92 -27.83
C THR A 5 32.48 12.03 -27.59
N THR A 6 31.71 12.41 -26.57
CA THR A 6 30.52 11.81 -25.96
C THR A 6 29.21 11.98 -26.76
N LYS A 7 28.22 11.08 -26.59
CA LYS A 7 26.80 11.41 -26.26
C LYS A 7 25.91 10.17 -26.04
N HIS A 8 24.89 10.40 -25.20
CA HIS A 8 24.09 9.47 -24.38
C HIS A 8 23.09 8.53 -25.09
N LYS A 9 22.84 7.41 -24.39
CA LYS A 9 21.81 6.35 -24.57
C LYS A 9 20.38 6.83 -24.25
N THR A 10 19.41 6.30 -24.99
CA THR A 10 18.06 5.96 -24.51
C THR A 10 17.72 4.56 -25.00
N ASN A 11 17.30 3.65 -24.11
CA ASN A 11 16.81 2.32 -24.50
C ASN A 11 15.55 2.00 -23.70
N LYS A 12 14.40 1.90 -24.39
CA LYS A 12 13.11 1.40 -23.87
C LYS A 12 13.07 -0.11 -24.13
N GLY A 13 12.91 -0.94 -23.10
CA GLY A 13 12.77 -2.39 -23.25
C GLY A 13 11.32 -2.83 -23.44
N LYS A 14 11.02 -3.56 -24.52
CA LYS A 14 9.78 -4.34 -24.71
C LYS A 14 9.83 -5.63 -23.88
N PRO A 15 8.68 -6.22 -23.46
CA PRO A 15 8.67 -7.48 -22.72
C PRO A 15 9.06 -8.65 -23.64
N GLU A 16 10.19 -9.30 -23.37
CA GLU A 16 10.65 -10.48 -24.11
C GLU A 16 10.09 -11.77 -23.50
N ILE A 17 9.43 -12.59 -24.32
CA ILE A 17 9.02 -13.96 -23.94
C ILE A 17 10.24 -14.87 -24.06
N ARG A 18 10.83 -15.28 -22.93
CA ARG A 18 12.00 -16.16 -22.88
C ARG A 18 11.64 -17.52 -22.29
N ASN A 19 11.56 -18.53 -23.17
CA ASN A 19 11.57 -19.99 -22.93
C ASN A 19 10.44 -20.59 -22.06
N GLY A 20 9.90 -21.74 -22.51
CA GLY A 20 9.00 -22.61 -21.74
C GLY A 20 7.52 -22.23 -21.84
N LEU A 21 6.65 -23.21 -22.14
CA LEU A 21 5.21 -23.09 -22.45
C LEU A 21 4.52 -21.81 -21.93
N ALA A 22 4.15 -20.91 -22.86
CA ALA A 22 3.41 -19.69 -22.55
C ALA A 22 2.01 -19.72 -23.18
N LEU A 23 1.02 -19.21 -22.46
CA LEU A 23 -0.35 -19.06 -22.95
C LEU A 23 -0.64 -17.58 -23.16
N ALA A 24 -0.97 -17.19 -24.39
CA ALA A 24 -1.51 -15.87 -24.69
C ALA A 24 -3.04 -15.96 -24.77
N TRP A 25 -3.75 -15.32 -23.86
CA TRP A 25 -5.20 -15.28 -23.84
C TRP A 25 -5.68 -13.91 -24.31
N LEU A 26 -6.41 -13.86 -25.43
CA LEU A 26 -7.09 -12.66 -25.90
C LEU A 26 -8.61 -12.79 -25.78
N ASP A 27 -9.22 -12.05 -24.86
CA ASP A 27 -10.67 -12.05 -24.66
C ASP A 27 -11.19 -10.66 -24.28
N ASP A 28 -12.36 -10.33 -24.84
CA ASP A 28 -13.09 -9.09 -24.59
C ASP A 28 -13.61 -9.02 -23.14
N ASN A 29 -13.85 -10.18 -22.52
CA ASN A 29 -14.49 -10.30 -21.21
C ASN A 29 -13.62 -11.04 -20.18
N VAL A 30 -12.41 -10.53 -19.93
CA VAL A 30 -11.51 -11.04 -18.86
C VAL A 30 -12.19 -11.09 -17.48
N SER A 31 -13.28 -10.32 -17.30
CA SER A 31 -14.09 -10.26 -16.09
C SER A 31 -15.04 -11.45 -15.86
N GLN A 32 -15.26 -12.33 -16.84
CA GLN A 32 -16.24 -13.41 -16.69
C GLN A 32 -15.71 -14.65 -15.95
N ASP A 33 -14.40 -14.80 -15.76
CA ASP A 33 -13.86 -15.77 -14.80
C ASP A 33 -12.46 -15.33 -14.29
N PRO A 34 -12.37 -14.60 -13.15
CA PRO A 34 -11.10 -14.10 -12.62
C PRO A 34 -10.13 -15.22 -12.19
N ASN A 35 -10.63 -16.44 -11.99
CA ASN A 35 -9.81 -17.60 -11.62
C ASN A 35 -9.14 -18.26 -12.82
N ALA A 36 -9.41 -17.81 -14.04
CA ALA A 36 -8.95 -18.52 -15.20
C ALA A 36 -7.44 -18.39 -15.46
N LYS A 37 -6.79 -17.30 -14.99
CA LYS A 37 -5.32 -17.26 -14.86
C LYS A 37 -4.82 -18.37 -13.95
N ASP A 38 -5.46 -18.57 -12.80
CA ASP A 38 -5.09 -19.59 -11.82
C ASP A 38 -5.40 -21.02 -12.30
N ILE A 39 -6.39 -21.19 -13.17
CA ILE A 39 -6.69 -22.47 -13.84
C ILE A 39 -5.51 -22.87 -14.73
N PHE A 40 -4.97 -21.97 -15.57
CA PHE A 40 -3.91 -22.29 -16.54
C PHE A 40 -2.48 -22.19 -16.00
N ARG A 41 -2.25 -21.43 -14.91
CA ARG A 41 -0.94 -21.24 -14.26
C ARG A 41 -0.19 -22.52 -13.85
N PRO A 42 -0.86 -23.65 -13.50
CA PRO A 42 -0.18 -24.91 -13.24
C PRO A 42 0.43 -25.58 -14.48
N LEU A 43 0.04 -25.18 -15.69
CA LEU A 43 0.47 -25.81 -16.96
C LEU A 43 1.43 -24.98 -17.78
N PHE A 44 1.34 -23.65 -17.67
CA PHE A 44 2.15 -22.71 -18.42
C PHE A 44 2.99 -21.88 -17.45
N GLU A 45 4.26 -21.69 -17.79
CA GLU A 45 5.18 -20.86 -17.00
C GLU A 45 4.72 -19.41 -16.98
N GLN A 46 4.11 -18.96 -18.09
CA GLN A 46 3.60 -17.61 -18.25
C GLN A 46 2.22 -17.65 -18.90
N VAL A 47 1.24 -17.00 -18.27
CA VAL A 47 -0.10 -16.78 -18.83
C VAL A 47 -0.28 -15.29 -19.02
N PHE A 48 -0.22 -14.85 -20.26
CA PHE A 48 -0.48 -13.48 -20.65
C PHE A 48 -1.96 -13.34 -20.98
N ILE A 49 -2.61 -12.31 -20.44
CA ILE A 49 -4.00 -12.01 -20.77
C ILE A 49 -4.07 -10.62 -21.37
N PHE A 50 -4.72 -10.53 -22.51
CA PHE A 50 -4.88 -9.35 -23.32
C PHE A 50 -6.37 -9.09 -23.54
N THR A 51 -6.76 -7.83 -23.45
CA THR A 51 -8.05 -7.32 -23.94
C THR A 51 -7.90 -6.62 -25.28
N ASP A 52 -6.69 -6.13 -25.60
CA ASP A 52 -6.35 -5.50 -26.87
C ASP A 52 -5.70 -6.51 -27.85
N PRO A 53 -6.25 -6.68 -29.06
CA PRO A 53 -5.69 -7.60 -30.06
C PRO A 53 -4.31 -7.19 -30.59
N GLY A 54 -3.99 -5.90 -30.63
CA GLY A 54 -2.71 -5.38 -31.11
C GLY A 54 -1.56 -5.78 -30.17
N ALA A 55 -1.74 -5.55 -28.88
CA ALA A 55 -0.78 -5.93 -27.84
C ALA A 55 -0.55 -7.45 -27.78
N CYS A 56 -1.61 -8.24 -27.94
CA CYS A 56 -1.48 -9.70 -28.01
C CYS A 56 -0.62 -10.14 -29.20
N LEU A 57 -0.88 -9.57 -30.38
CA LEU A 57 -0.12 -9.88 -31.59
C LEU A 57 1.34 -9.46 -31.48
N GLU A 58 1.63 -8.26 -30.95
CA GLU A 58 3.02 -7.81 -30.78
C GLU A 58 3.82 -8.78 -29.91
N VAL A 59 3.21 -9.25 -28.81
CA VAL A 59 3.86 -10.20 -27.90
C VAL A 59 4.09 -11.54 -28.60
N VAL A 60 3.07 -12.08 -29.28
CA VAL A 60 3.18 -13.37 -30.00
C VAL A 60 4.15 -13.28 -31.18
N GLU A 61 4.17 -12.18 -31.94
CA GLU A 61 5.06 -11.95 -33.08
C GLU A 61 6.51 -11.73 -32.64
N SER A 62 6.74 -11.11 -31.47
CA SER A 62 8.07 -10.87 -30.92
C SER A 62 8.74 -12.09 -30.26
N ALA A 63 7.99 -13.17 -30.06
CA ALA A 63 8.49 -14.37 -29.43
C ALA A 63 9.39 -15.20 -30.37
N ASP A 64 10.40 -15.85 -29.77
CA ASP A 64 11.42 -16.62 -30.50
C ASP A 64 10.82 -17.74 -31.36
N SER A 65 11.06 -17.65 -32.67
CA SER A 65 10.56 -18.62 -33.65
C SER A 65 11.29 -19.97 -33.64
N GLU A 66 12.48 -20.06 -33.06
CA GLU A 66 13.28 -21.30 -33.07
C GLU A 66 12.76 -22.35 -32.06
N LYS A 67 11.91 -21.96 -31.10
CA LYS A 67 11.30 -22.85 -30.10
C LYS A 67 9.78 -22.61 -29.99
N PRO A 68 8.96 -23.21 -30.87
CA PRO A 68 7.52 -22.94 -30.91
C PRO A 68 6.79 -23.53 -29.70
N CYS A 69 6.49 -22.67 -28.73
CA CYS A 69 5.95 -23.06 -27.42
C CYS A 69 4.76 -22.20 -26.96
N ILE A 70 4.22 -21.32 -27.81
CA ILE A 70 3.10 -20.46 -27.43
C ILE A 70 1.78 -21.10 -27.83
N SER A 71 0.96 -21.39 -26.83
CA SER A 71 -0.46 -21.69 -27.01
C SER A 71 -1.25 -20.38 -26.96
N VAL A 72 -2.28 -20.24 -27.80
CA VAL A 72 -3.12 -19.02 -27.81
C VAL A 72 -4.56 -19.40 -27.53
N LEU A 73 -5.17 -18.78 -26.51
CA LEU A 73 -6.59 -18.89 -26.21
C LEU A 73 -7.29 -17.61 -26.66
N VAL A 74 -8.25 -17.68 -27.59
CA VAL A 74 -8.91 -16.49 -28.14
C VAL A 74 -10.42 -16.57 -28.00
N SER A 75 -11.09 -15.43 -27.78
CA SER A 75 -12.54 -15.36 -27.89
C SER A 75 -13.00 -15.65 -29.33
N GLY A 76 -14.22 -16.17 -29.53
CA GLY A 76 -14.72 -16.50 -30.87
C GLY A 76 -14.67 -15.35 -31.88
N LYS A 77 -14.94 -14.11 -31.41
CA LYS A 77 -14.90 -12.89 -32.21
C LYS A 77 -13.48 -12.55 -32.67
N TYR A 78 -12.52 -12.55 -31.74
CA TYR A 78 -11.10 -12.30 -32.09
C TYR A 78 -10.49 -13.46 -32.87
N GLY A 79 -10.89 -14.69 -32.54
CA GLY A 79 -10.50 -15.88 -33.28
C GLY A 79 -10.84 -15.77 -34.75
N GLN A 80 -12.09 -15.42 -35.07
CA GLN A 80 -12.54 -15.26 -36.45
C GLN A 80 -11.77 -14.16 -37.20
N MET A 81 -11.35 -13.11 -36.48
CA MET A 81 -10.67 -11.95 -37.07
C MET A 81 -9.15 -12.16 -37.25
N LEU A 82 -8.49 -12.91 -36.35
CA LEU A 82 -7.03 -12.95 -36.27
C LEU A 82 -6.43 -14.32 -36.58
N VAL A 83 -7.15 -15.40 -36.33
CA VAL A 83 -6.56 -16.75 -36.39
C VAL A 83 -6.20 -17.18 -37.81
N PRO A 84 -7.09 -17.08 -38.81
CA PRO A 84 -6.78 -17.53 -40.17
C PRO A 84 -5.60 -16.78 -40.82
N ASP A 85 -5.58 -15.46 -40.65
CA ASP A 85 -4.69 -14.58 -41.44
C ASP A 85 -3.42 -14.15 -40.71
N ARG A 86 -3.42 -14.14 -39.36
CA ARG A 86 -2.32 -13.55 -38.57
C ARG A 86 -1.69 -14.54 -37.60
N LEU A 87 -2.47 -15.25 -36.78
CA LEU A 87 -1.91 -16.10 -35.71
C LEU A 87 -1.47 -17.49 -36.21
N GLN A 88 -2.28 -18.16 -37.03
CA GLN A 88 -1.93 -19.50 -37.52
C GLN A 88 -0.63 -19.54 -38.35
N PRO A 89 -0.35 -18.58 -39.26
CA PRO A 89 0.87 -18.61 -40.07
C PRO A 89 2.16 -18.50 -39.24
N LEU A 90 2.10 -17.97 -38.01
CA LEU A 90 3.27 -17.73 -37.18
C LEU A 90 3.87 -19.05 -36.66
N PRO A 91 5.15 -19.38 -36.95
CA PRO A 91 5.75 -20.64 -36.56
C PRO A 91 5.82 -20.83 -35.04
N GLN A 92 6.00 -19.75 -34.28
CA GLN A 92 6.05 -19.76 -32.81
C GLN A 92 4.71 -20.07 -32.13
N VAL A 93 3.58 -19.87 -32.85
CA VAL A 93 2.25 -20.26 -32.39
C VAL A 93 2.06 -21.74 -32.68
N LYS A 94 1.91 -22.53 -31.61
CA LYS A 94 1.83 -23.98 -31.70
C LYS A 94 0.38 -24.47 -31.80
N ASP A 95 -0.43 -24.11 -30.81
CA ASP A 95 -1.81 -24.56 -30.68
C ASP A 95 -2.73 -23.39 -30.36
N ILE A 96 -3.90 -23.35 -30.99
CA ILE A 96 -4.90 -22.29 -30.81
C ILE A 96 -6.19 -22.90 -30.26
N TYR A 97 -6.72 -22.30 -29.22
CA TYR A 97 -7.94 -22.71 -28.53
C TYR A 97 -8.93 -21.55 -28.62
N VAL A 98 -10.19 -21.84 -28.96
CA VAL A 98 -11.21 -20.80 -29.13
C VAL A 98 -12.29 -20.96 -28.07
N TYR A 99 -12.49 -19.92 -27.27
CA TYR A 99 -13.55 -19.84 -26.27
C TYR A 99 -14.72 -19.01 -26.81
N CYS A 100 -15.89 -19.63 -27.02
CA CYS A 100 -17.06 -18.91 -27.51
C CYS A 100 -18.39 -19.62 -27.20
N PHE A 101 -19.45 -18.83 -26.99
CA PHE A 101 -20.80 -19.36 -26.74
C PHE A 101 -21.50 -19.91 -28.00
N ASP A 102 -21.21 -19.39 -29.20
CA ASP A 102 -21.79 -19.86 -30.48
C ASP A 102 -20.82 -20.78 -31.24
N ILE A 103 -20.67 -22.00 -30.72
CA ILE A 103 -19.71 -23.00 -31.23
C ILE A 103 -19.98 -23.34 -32.71
N THR A 104 -21.25 -23.43 -33.12
CA THR A 104 -21.64 -23.85 -34.48
C THR A 104 -21.19 -22.85 -35.53
N LYS A 105 -21.31 -21.55 -35.24
CA LYS A 105 -20.84 -20.48 -36.11
C LYS A 105 -19.31 -20.45 -36.20
N HIS A 106 -18.62 -20.54 -35.07
CA HIS A 106 -17.16 -20.39 -35.05
C HIS A 106 -16.41 -21.65 -35.49
N ASN A 107 -17.01 -22.84 -35.41
CA ASN A 107 -16.42 -24.06 -35.97
C ASN A 107 -16.28 -24.03 -37.50
N GLN A 108 -17.12 -23.29 -38.22
CA GLN A 108 -17.09 -23.27 -39.70
C GLN A 108 -15.78 -22.72 -40.27
N TRP A 109 -15.16 -21.75 -39.59
CA TRP A 109 -13.86 -21.21 -39.98
C TRP A 109 -12.71 -21.90 -39.23
N ALA A 110 -12.91 -22.27 -37.95
CA ALA A 110 -11.89 -22.90 -37.14
C ALA A 110 -11.46 -24.27 -37.68
N GLN A 111 -12.38 -25.06 -38.24
CA GLN A 111 -12.06 -26.37 -38.83
C GLN A 111 -11.16 -26.29 -40.08
N LYS A 112 -11.04 -25.10 -40.69
CA LYS A 112 -10.14 -24.85 -41.83
C LYS A 112 -8.73 -24.44 -41.39
N CYS A 113 -8.52 -24.32 -40.08
CA CYS A 113 -7.30 -23.81 -39.47
C CYS A 113 -6.59 -24.95 -38.71
N ASP A 114 -5.51 -25.49 -39.29
CA ASP A 114 -4.80 -26.69 -38.80
C ASP A 114 -4.21 -26.57 -37.38
N LYS A 115 -3.97 -25.33 -36.91
CA LYS A 115 -3.46 -25.08 -35.55
C LYS A 115 -4.57 -24.93 -34.51
N VAL A 116 -5.84 -24.88 -34.91
CA VAL A 116 -6.95 -24.78 -33.96
C VAL A 116 -7.26 -26.17 -33.41
N ARG A 117 -7.11 -26.34 -32.09
CA ARG A 117 -7.28 -27.63 -31.40
C ARG A 117 -8.68 -27.85 -30.85
N CYS A 118 -9.33 -26.80 -30.35
CA CYS A 118 -10.72 -26.90 -29.93
C CYS A 118 -11.46 -25.56 -30.04
N VAL A 119 -12.78 -25.66 -30.22
CA VAL A 119 -13.73 -24.55 -30.07
C VAL A 119 -14.80 -25.02 -29.09
N ASP A 120 -14.90 -24.39 -27.93
CA ASP A 120 -15.87 -24.77 -26.90
C ASP A 120 -16.37 -23.54 -26.14
N SER A 121 -17.52 -23.68 -25.50
CA SER A 121 -18.13 -22.66 -24.64
C SER A 121 -17.81 -22.88 -23.16
N ASP A 122 -17.09 -23.95 -22.81
CA ASP A 122 -16.71 -24.31 -21.45
C ASP A 122 -15.18 -24.34 -21.29
N LEU A 123 -14.63 -23.38 -20.52
CA LEU A 123 -13.21 -23.24 -20.23
C LEU A 123 -12.62 -24.48 -19.53
N GLY A 124 -13.40 -25.20 -18.72
CA GLY A 124 -12.93 -26.40 -18.02
C GLY A 124 -12.65 -27.56 -18.97
N LYS A 125 -13.38 -27.64 -20.09
CA LYS A 125 -13.09 -28.63 -21.15
C LYS A 125 -11.87 -28.22 -21.96
N ILE A 126 -11.76 -26.95 -22.33
CA ILE A 126 -10.59 -26.39 -23.02
C ILE A 126 -9.32 -26.65 -22.19
N PHE A 127 -9.39 -26.44 -20.88
CA PHE A 127 -8.30 -26.75 -19.95
C PHE A 127 -7.89 -28.23 -19.97
N LYS A 128 -8.84 -29.18 -19.95
CA LYS A 128 -8.52 -30.61 -20.05
C LYS A 128 -7.85 -30.98 -21.38
N TYR A 129 -8.25 -30.34 -22.48
CA TYR A 129 -7.58 -30.52 -23.78
C TYR A 129 -6.13 -30.04 -23.72
N ILE A 130 -5.93 -28.82 -23.20
CA ILE A 130 -4.61 -28.22 -23.03
C ILE A 130 -3.71 -29.06 -22.10
N GLN A 131 -4.24 -29.59 -21.00
CA GLN A 131 -3.52 -30.48 -20.09
C GLN A 131 -2.95 -31.71 -20.80
N ASN A 132 -3.78 -32.37 -21.63
CA ASN A 132 -3.37 -33.57 -22.35
C ASN A 132 -2.26 -33.28 -23.37
N ASP A 133 -2.27 -32.10 -24.00
CA ASP A 133 -1.27 -31.71 -25.00
C ASP A 133 0.05 -31.27 -24.35
N VAL A 134 0.00 -30.53 -23.23
CA VAL A 134 1.19 -30.17 -22.44
C VAL A 134 1.90 -31.41 -21.87
N HIS A 135 1.14 -32.40 -21.39
CA HIS A 135 1.71 -33.64 -20.83
C HIS A 135 2.45 -34.50 -21.87
N LYS A 136 2.02 -34.46 -23.15
CA LYS A 136 2.72 -35.14 -24.25
C LYS A 136 4.06 -34.46 -24.58
N ILE A 137 4.13 -33.14 -24.46
CA ILE A 137 5.32 -32.33 -24.76
C ILE A 137 6.39 -32.52 -23.68
N MET A 138 6.02 -32.49 -22.40
CA MET A 138 6.98 -32.66 -21.29
C MET A 138 7.62 -34.06 -21.27
N LYS A 139 6.89 -35.11 -21.69
CA LYS A 139 7.46 -36.46 -21.85
C LYS A 139 8.51 -36.56 -22.96
N GLN A 140 8.48 -35.68 -23.96
CA GLN A 140 9.46 -35.68 -25.05
C GLN A 140 10.73 -34.89 -24.72
N GLN A 141 10.66 -33.90 -23.82
CA GLN A 141 11.80 -33.04 -23.46
C GLN A 141 12.74 -33.67 -22.40
N HIS A 142 12.25 -34.56 -21.54
CA HIS A 142 13.06 -35.26 -20.52
C HIS A 142 14.06 -36.31 -21.06
N GLN A 143 14.21 -36.46 -22.37
CA GLN A 143 15.20 -37.37 -22.99
C GLN A 143 16.46 -36.67 -23.52
N SER A 144 16.65 -35.35 -23.33
CA SER A 144 17.66 -34.58 -24.10
C SER A 144 18.60 -33.63 -23.35
N MET A 145 18.74 -33.71 -22.03
CA MET A 145 19.69 -32.85 -21.28
C MET A 145 20.64 -33.65 -20.38
N ASP A 146 21.64 -34.26 -21.02
CA ASP A 146 22.96 -34.52 -20.44
C ASP A 146 23.95 -33.93 -21.44
N ASP A 147 24.51 -32.73 -21.16
CA ASP A 147 25.90 -32.32 -21.46
C ASP A 147 26.11 -30.79 -21.51
N GLN A 148 27.16 -30.35 -20.79
CA GLN A 148 28.11 -29.25 -21.07
C GLN A 148 27.93 -27.84 -20.43
N PRO A 149 29.03 -27.10 -20.17
CA PRO A 149 29.32 -26.49 -18.87
C PRO A 149 29.61 -24.96 -18.84
N GLU A 150 29.92 -24.51 -17.61
CA GLU A 150 30.16 -23.18 -17.03
C GLU A 150 31.15 -22.22 -17.73
N HIS A 151 30.88 -20.91 -17.64
CA HIS A 151 31.91 -19.88 -17.42
C HIS A 151 31.32 -18.66 -16.67
N MET A 152 31.97 -18.27 -15.56
CA MET A 152 31.75 -17.05 -14.78
C MET A 152 32.79 -15.98 -15.18
N GLU A 153 32.36 -14.72 -15.28
CA GLU A 153 33.25 -13.55 -15.20
C GLU A 153 32.73 -12.59 -14.10
N GLU A 154 33.65 -12.21 -13.21
CA GLU A 154 33.51 -11.20 -12.15
C GLU A 154 33.70 -9.79 -12.72
N GLN A 155 32.83 -8.82 -12.40
CA GLN A 155 33.22 -7.39 -12.38
C GLN A 155 32.50 -6.58 -11.28
N GLU A 156 33.34 -6.06 -10.39
CA GLU A 156 33.45 -4.72 -9.78
C GLU A 156 32.32 -4.03 -8.98
N GLN A 157 32.82 -3.37 -7.93
CA GLN A 157 32.14 -2.71 -6.83
C GLN A 157 31.63 -1.31 -7.22
N GLU A 158 30.30 -1.08 -7.16
CA GLU A 158 29.73 0.26 -7.07
C GLU A 158 29.10 0.48 -5.69
N GLN A 159 29.60 1.48 -4.97
CA GLN A 159 28.92 2.07 -3.82
C GLN A 159 27.69 2.82 -4.33
N ALA A 160 26.53 2.17 -4.33
CA ALA A 160 25.26 2.83 -4.65
C ALA A 160 24.92 3.86 -3.58
N GLU A 161 24.84 5.14 -3.97
CA GLU A 161 24.25 6.21 -3.16
C GLU A 161 22.80 5.87 -2.81
N PHE A 162 22.47 6.04 -1.54
CA PHE A 162 21.17 5.73 -0.97
C PHE A 162 20.13 6.77 -1.41
N VAL A 163 19.19 6.37 -2.28
CA VAL A 163 18.08 7.22 -2.72
C VAL A 163 17.03 7.29 -1.62
N VAL A 164 16.81 8.49 -1.07
CA VAL A 164 15.67 8.81 -0.21
C VAL A 164 14.44 8.90 -1.11
N ILE A 165 13.43 8.06 -0.85
CA ILE A 165 12.17 8.06 -1.60
C ILE A 165 11.28 9.16 -1.01
N GLU A 166 10.91 10.16 -1.81
CA GLU A 166 9.91 11.17 -1.42
C GLU A 166 8.50 10.57 -1.42
N PRO A 167 7.60 11.04 -0.53
CA PRO A 167 6.23 10.54 -0.46
C PRO A 167 5.45 10.79 -1.76
N GLU A 168 4.72 9.77 -2.24
CA GLU A 168 3.88 9.87 -3.45
C GLU A 168 2.76 10.92 -3.27
N ARG A 169 2.62 11.84 -4.22
CA ARG A 169 1.53 12.85 -4.27
C ARG A 169 0.13 12.22 -4.37
N PHE A 170 0.02 11.06 -5.01
CA PHE A 170 -1.21 10.28 -5.15
C PHE A 170 -1.01 8.96 -4.43
N THR A 171 -1.38 8.88 -3.17
CA THR A 171 -1.14 7.66 -2.41
C THR A 171 -2.13 6.56 -2.80
N PHE A 172 -1.62 5.33 -2.95
CA PHE A 172 -2.42 4.10 -2.86
C PHE A 172 -2.97 3.90 -1.45
N ASP A 173 -2.41 4.66 -0.49
CA ASP A 173 -2.60 4.43 0.92
C ASP A 173 -4.10 4.37 1.17
N ASN A 174 -4.48 3.20 1.66
CA ASN A 174 -5.50 3.09 2.65
C ASN A 174 -5.24 4.21 3.65
N ASN A 175 -5.82 5.38 3.40
CA ASN A 175 -5.87 6.46 4.36
C ASN A 175 -6.89 6.12 5.45
N PHE A 176 -6.91 4.85 5.79
CA PHE A 176 -7.69 4.16 6.77
C PHE A 176 -7.47 4.82 8.13
N TYR A 177 -6.21 5.13 8.46
CA TYR A 177 -5.86 5.76 9.72
C TYR A 177 -6.17 7.26 9.75
N ASP A 178 -5.98 8.03 8.67
CA ASP A 178 -6.40 9.44 8.71
C ASP A 178 -7.91 9.56 8.56
N GLN A 179 -8.59 8.62 7.90
CA GLN A 179 -10.04 8.53 7.92
C GLN A 179 -10.55 8.21 9.33
N LEU A 180 -9.91 7.29 10.06
CA LEU A 180 -10.23 7.06 11.48
C LEU A 180 -10.02 8.33 12.30
N ALA A 181 -8.92 9.06 12.08
CA ALA A 181 -8.66 10.33 12.75
C ALA A 181 -9.76 11.37 12.44
N LEU A 182 -10.13 11.51 11.17
CA LEU A 182 -11.21 12.41 10.73
C LEU A 182 -12.55 12.01 11.32
N ASP A 183 -12.92 10.73 11.28
CA ASP A 183 -14.16 10.22 11.89
C ASP A 183 -14.23 10.53 13.39
N LEU A 184 -13.11 10.44 14.10
CA LEU A 184 -13.02 10.78 15.51
C LEU A 184 -13.14 12.30 15.74
N LEU A 185 -12.51 13.14 14.90
CA LEU A 185 -12.67 14.58 14.97
C LEU A 185 -14.11 15.01 14.71
N LEU A 186 -14.78 14.38 13.76
CA LEU A 186 -16.13 14.72 13.33
C LEU A 186 -17.23 14.08 14.18
N LYS A 187 -16.90 13.20 15.13
CA LYS A 187 -17.89 12.59 16.02
C LYS A 187 -18.58 13.71 16.81
N ASN A 188 -19.89 13.84 16.61
CA ASN A 188 -20.71 14.91 17.18
C ASN A 188 -20.50 15.03 18.69
N SER A 189 -20.15 16.24 19.13
CA SER A 189 -20.22 16.70 20.53
C SER A 189 -21.66 17.05 20.91
N ASP A 190 -22.67 16.38 20.35
CA ASP A 190 -24.09 16.67 20.64
C ASP A 190 -24.45 16.39 22.12
N ASP A 191 -23.55 15.76 22.88
CA ASP A 191 -23.77 15.33 24.28
C ASP A 191 -22.85 16.02 25.31
N ASP A 192 -21.86 16.81 24.89
CA ASP A 192 -20.99 17.55 25.80
C ASP A 192 -21.13 19.05 25.52
N GLY A 193 -21.75 19.78 26.45
CA GLY A 193 -22.05 21.22 26.37
C GLY A 193 -20.83 22.16 26.34
N ASP A 194 -19.71 21.73 25.78
CA ASP A 194 -18.49 22.50 25.58
C ASP A 194 -18.25 22.72 24.07
N ASP A 195 -18.94 23.70 23.50
CA ASP A 195 -18.70 24.26 22.14
C ASP A 195 -17.26 24.85 21.95
N ASP A 196 -16.38 24.70 22.95
CA ASP A 196 -15.06 25.33 23.06
C ASP A 196 -13.87 24.34 22.93
N ASP A 197 -14.11 23.02 22.71
CA ASP A 197 -13.02 22.05 22.52
C ASP A 197 -12.21 22.35 21.23
N GLY A 198 -11.11 23.08 21.42
CA GLY A 198 -10.14 23.45 20.40
C GLY A 198 -10.26 24.86 19.83
N ALA A 199 -11.23 25.68 20.27
CA ALA A 199 -11.34 27.05 19.77
C ALA A 199 -10.17 27.92 20.25
N VAL A 200 -9.73 27.72 21.51
CA VAL A 200 -8.55 28.39 22.08
C VAL A 200 -7.27 27.98 21.34
N ASP A 201 -7.10 26.68 21.06
CA ASP A 201 -5.93 26.17 20.31
C ASP A 201 -5.90 26.75 18.90
N PHE A 202 -7.05 26.77 18.22
CA PHE A 202 -7.19 27.37 16.90
C PHE A 202 -6.92 28.88 16.92
N LYS A 203 -7.45 29.60 17.92
CA LYS A 203 -7.19 31.04 18.08
C LYS A 203 -5.70 31.32 18.25
N LYS A 204 -5.04 30.58 19.16
CA LYS A 204 -3.59 30.69 19.38
C LYS A 204 -2.82 30.37 18.10
N TYR A 205 -3.23 29.33 17.37
CA TYR A 205 -2.63 28.98 16.09
C TYR A 205 -2.69 30.15 15.09
N CYS A 206 -3.85 30.78 14.94
CA CYS A 206 -4.05 31.96 14.10
C CYS A 206 -3.20 33.14 14.55
N GLU A 207 -3.17 33.46 15.84
CA GLU A 207 -2.32 34.53 16.39
C GLU A 207 -0.84 34.30 16.05
N THR A 208 -0.35 33.07 16.27
CA THR A 208 1.07 32.76 16.07
C THR A 208 1.50 32.75 14.60
N HIS A 209 0.64 32.26 13.69
CA HIS A 209 1.00 32.14 12.27
C HIS A 209 0.71 33.43 11.49
N MET A 210 -0.32 34.21 11.85
CA MET A 210 -0.58 35.50 11.21
C MET A 210 0.46 36.57 11.58
N GLU A 211 1.08 36.50 12.77
CA GLU A 211 2.21 37.37 13.14
C GLU A 211 3.46 37.13 12.27
N ASN A 212 3.65 35.93 11.74
CA ASN A 212 4.82 35.57 10.94
C ASN A 212 4.67 35.86 9.45
N GLU A 213 3.44 35.89 8.90
CA GLU A 213 3.20 36.06 7.47
C GLU A 213 3.02 37.54 7.02
N ASN A 214 2.70 38.48 7.92
CA ASN A 214 2.43 39.87 7.53
C ASN A 214 2.98 40.91 8.53
N GLN A 215 4.11 41.54 8.21
CA GLN A 215 4.57 42.76 8.90
C GLN A 215 3.72 44.01 8.56
N ASP A 216 2.83 43.94 7.56
CA ASP A 216 2.14 45.11 6.98
C ASP A 216 0.61 45.15 7.12
N ARG A 217 -0.05 44.14 7.73
CA ARG A 217 -1.50 44.22 8.00
C ARG A 217 -1.74 44.85 9.38
N THR A 218 -2.54 45.91 9.44
CA THR A 218 -2.89 46.59 10.68
C THR A 218 -3.67 45.67 11.61
N LYS A 219 -3.38 45.70 12.92
CA LYS A 219 -4.06 44.92 13.98
C LYS A 219 -5.60 45.03 13.98
N GLU A 220 -6.18 45.97 13.25
CA GLU A 220 -7.62 46.21 13.12
C GLU A 220 -8.30 45.36 12.01
N GLU A 221 -7.54 44.82 11.04
CA GLU A 221 -8.04 43.81 10.07
C GLU A 221 -8.07 42.39 10.67
N ILE A 222 -7.52 42.21 11.88
CA ILE A 222 -7.63 41.01 12.71
C ILE A 222 -9.06 40.97 13.27
N VAL A 223 -10.04 40.85 12.39
CA VAL A 223 -11.45 40.79 12.75
C VAL A 223 -11.66 39.52 13.58
N TYR A 224 -12.12 39.74 14.81
CA TYR A 224 -12.46 38.72 15.79
C TYR A 224 -13.15 37.51 15.15
N PHE A 225 -12.47 36.37 15.18
CA PHE A 225 -12.99 35.07 14.78
C PHE A 225 -14.33 34.78 15.48
N GLN A 226 -15.41 34.75 14.70
CA GLN A 226 -16.74 34.41 15.19
C GLN A 226 -17.03 32.94 14.84
N PRO A 227 -17.46 32.11 15.81
CA PRO A 227 -17.84 30.71 15.60
C PRO A 227 -18.77 30.44 14.41
N ASN A 228 -19.57 31.45 14.04
CA ASN A 228 -20.62 31.37 13.02
C ASN A 228 -20.34 32.21 11.76
N ALA A 229 -19.12 32.72 11.57
CA ALA A 229 -18.79 33.46 10.35
C ALA A 229 -18.74 32.50 9.13
N PRO A 230 -19.26 32.91 7.95
CA PRO A 230 -19.22 32.10 6.74
C PRO A 230 -17.78 31.72 6.38
N ILE A 231 -17.53 30.42 6.19
CA ILE A 231 -16.15 29.92 6.04
C ILE A 231 -15.42 30.48 4.83
N GLY A 232 -16.16 30.94 3.81
CA GLY A 232 -15.63 31.60 2.63
C GLY A 232 -14.86 32.90 2.91
N GLN A 233 -15.01 33.48 4.11
CA GLN A 233 -14.18 34.61 4.57
C GLN A 233 -12.81 34.13 5.06
N TRP A 234 -12.75 33.06 5.86
CA TRP A 234 -11.52 32.54 6.47
C TRP A 234 -10.64 31.75 5.48
N TYR A 235 -11.27 31.17 4.47
CA TYR A 235 -10.57 30.46 3.41
C TYR A 235 -9.77 31.37 2.46
N LYS A 236 -10.19 32.64 2.32
CA LYS A 236 -9.51 33.62 1.46
C LYS A 236 -8.13 33.99 2.01
N ASP A 237 -7.94 33.91 3.32
CA ASP A 237 -6.64 34.04 3.97
C ASP A 237 -5.95 32.65 3.97
N GLY A 238 -5.01 32.44 3.04
CA GLY A 238 -4.42 31.13 2.70
C GLY A 238 -3.82 30.30 3.84
N LEU A 239 -3.76 30.84 5.06
CA LEU A 239 -3.24 30.19 6.26
C LEU A 239 -3.98 28.88 6.60
N CYS A 240 -5.31 28.87 6.63
CA CYS A 240 -6.05 27.64 6.99
C CYS A 240 -6.03 26.61 5.86
N PHE A 241 -6.00 27.07 4.60
CA PHE A 241 -6.06 26.22 3.42
C PHE A 241 -4.84 25.28 3.27
N LEU A 242 -3.63 25.83 3.36
CA LEU A 242 -2.39 25.07 3.19
C LEU A 242 -2.25 23.98 4.27
N ASN A 243 -2.76 24.27 5.46
CA ASN A 243 -2.53 23.47 6.66
C ASN A 243 -3.60 22.38 6.87
N LEU A 244 -4.79 22.54 6.28
CA LEU A 244 -5.78 21.46 6.15
C LEU A 244 -5.31 20.34 5.24
N ASN A 245 -4.47 20.65 4.25
CA ASN A 245 -3.91 19.66 3.32
C ASN A 245 -2.72 18.89 3.89
N SER A 246 -2.44 19.04 5.19
CA SER A 246 -1.34 18.37 5.84
C SER A 246 -1.68 16.91 6.14
N THR A 247 -0.69 16.03 5.97
CA THR A 247 -0.71 14.66 6.49
C THR A 247 -0.34 14.61 7.98
N ASN A 248 -0.23 15.78 8.62
CA ASN A 248 0.22 15.94 9.99
C ASN A 248 -0.98 15.93 10.94
N LEU A 249 -1.18 14.79 11.62
CA LEU A 249 -2.29 14.63 12.57
C LEU A 249 -2.25 15.64 13.72
N THR A 250 -1.06 16.12 14.12
CA THR A 250 -0.91 17.19 15.13
C THR A 250 -1.49 18.50 14.64
N GLN A 251 -1.27 18.83 13.37
CA GLN A 251 -1.82 20.03 12.77
C GLN A 251 -3.35 19.93 12.62
N LEU A 252 -3.86 18.78 12.15
CA LEU A 252 -5.29 18.53 12.08
C LEU A 252 -5.97 18.63 13.46
N TRP A 253 -5.30 18.18 14.52
CA TRP A 253 -5.78 18.33 15.89
C TRP A 253 -5.85 19.78 16.35
N THR A 254 -4.83 20.60 16.08
CA THR A 254 -4.85 22.03 16.39
C THR A 254 -6.00 22.73 15.65
N LEU A 255 -6.30 22.28 14.44
CA LEU A 255 -7.39 22.78 13.62
C LEU A 255 -8.75 22.10 13.90
N ARG A 256 -8.86 21.20 14.88
CA ARG A 256 -10.06 20.35 15.09
C ARG A 256 -11.36 21.12 15.14
N TRP A 257 -11.36 22.24 15.87
CA TRP A 257 -12.51 23.12 15.98
C TRP A 257 -12.91 23.70 14.62
N PHE A 258 -11.92 24.17 13.86
CA PHE A 258 -12.15 24.72 12.52
C PHE A 258 -12.63 23.64 11.55
N ILE A 259 -12.03 22.44 11.59
CA ILE A 259 -12.40 21.29 10.78
C ILE A 259 -13.87 20.91 11.02
N ARG A 260 -14.32 20.82 12.27
CA ARG A 260 -15.73 20.55 12.64
C ARG A 260 -16.68 21.61 12.08
N SER A 261 -16.38 22.87 12.37
CA SER A 261 -17.17 24.02 11.89
C SER A 261 -17.22 24.09 10.36
N PHE A 262 -16.10 23.80 9.69
CA PHE A 262 -15.99 23.75 8.24
C PHE A 262 -16.80 22.61 7.63
N TYR A 263 -16.71 21.42 8.21
CA TYR A 263 -17.48 20.27 7.77
C TYR A 263 -18.99 20.51 7.85
N ARG A 264 -19.46 21.08 8.97
CA ARG A 264 -20.88 21.41 9.16
C ARG A 264 -21.39 22.38 8.10
N GLN A 265 -20.67 23.49 7.88
CA GLN A 265 -21.05 24.47 6.86
C GLN A 265 -21.00 23.90 5.43
N LEU A 266 -19.99 23.09 5.10
CA LEU A 266 -19.93 22.37 3.82
C LEU A 266 -21.13 21.44 3.61
N THR A 267 -21.55 20.73 4.67
CA THR A 267 -22.68 19.79 4.61
C THR A 267 -23.99 20.52 4.37
N GLU A 268 -24.23 21.61 5.08
CA GLU A 268 -25.43 22.44 4.90
C GLU A 268 -25.49 23.04 3.48
N GLU A 269 -24.37 23.55 2.96
CA GLU A 269 -24.30 24.12 1.60
C GLU A 269 -24.43 23.04 0.52
N HIS A 270 -23.86 21.87 0.72
CA HIS A 270 -24.05 20.72 -0.17
C HIS A 270 -25.52 20.32 -0.28
N GLU A 271 -26.21 20.17 0.85
CA GLU A 271 -27.62 19.80 0.88
C GLU A 271 -28.49 20.84 0.15
N ARG A 272 -28.20 22.13 0.36
CA ARG A 272 -28.88 23.24 -0.35
C ARG A 272 -28.65 23.16 -1.85
N PHE A 273 -27.41 22.98 -2.30
CA PHE A 273 -27.07 22.99 -3.71
C PHE A 273 -27.53 21.72 -4.46
N MET A 274 -27.51 20.56 -3.80
CA MET A 274 -27.98 19.28 -4.34
C MET A 274 -29.48 19.07 -4.20
N ASN A 275 -30.23 20.04 -3.66
CA ASN A 275 -31.66 19.88 -3.48
C ASN A 275 -32.36 19.58 -4.82
N ASP A 276 -31.98 20.29 -5.89
CA ASP A 276 -32.57 20.19 -7.23
C ASP A 276 -31.74 19.41 -8.26
N LYS A 277 -30.53 18.95 -7.91
CA LYS A 277 -29.59 18.27 -8.83
C LYS A 277 -29.32 16.84 -8.39
N THR A 278 -29.35 15.90 -9.33
CA THR A 278 -29.01 14.50 -9.06
C THR A 278 -27.50 14.24 -9.15
N THR A 279 -26.82 14.96 -10.05
CA THR A 279 -25.38 14.88 -10.27
C THR A 279 -24.82 16.26 -10.67
N ILE A 280 -23.56 16.53 -10.31
CA ILE A 280 -22.80 17.71 -10.73
C ILE A 280 -21.47 17.25 -11.31
N LYS A 281 -20.96 18.02 -12.27
CA LYS A 281 -19.58 17.91 -12.74
C LYS A 281 -18.80 19.16 -12.34
N VAL A 282 -17.60 18.96 -11.81
CA VAL A 282 -16.67 20.04 -11.49
C VAL A 282 -15.28 19.69 -11.99
N ASP A 283 -14.49 20.71 -12.34
CA ASP A 283 -13.16 20.54 -12.90
C ASP A 283 -12.10 21.15 -11.98
N TYR A 284 -11.02 20.42 -11.74
CA TYR A 284 -9.83 20.94 -11.06
C TYR A 284 -8.62 20.91 -11.99
N GLY A 285 -7.90 22.02 -12.03
CA GLY A 285 -6.72 22.19 -12.87
C GLY A 285 -5.42 22.10 -12.09
N THR A 286 -4.46 21.30 -12.57
CA THR A 286 -3.11 21.22 -12.00
C THR A 286 -2.07 20.73 -13.02
N TRP A 287 -0.81 20.69 -12.60
CA TRP A 287 0.32 20.11 -13.33
C TRP A 287 0.75 18.77 -12.73
N LEU A 288 1.10 17.80 -13.57
CA LEU A 288 1.66 16.51 -13.16
C LEU A 288 3.02 16.24 -13.80
N THR A 289 3.89 15.52 -13.09
CA THR A 289 5.07 14.90 -13.72
C THR A 289 4.65 13.74 -14.63
N THR A 290 5.54 13.33 -15.53
CA THR A 290 5.28 12.19 -16.43
C THR A 290 5.10 10.89 -15.64
N ASP A 291 5.84 10.72 -14.53
CA ASP A 291 5.76 9.53 -13.69
C ASP A 291 4.45 9.49 -12.90
N GLU A 292 4.00 10.63 -12.37
CA GLU A 292 2.68 10.75 -11.71
C GLU A 292 1.54 10.41 -12.67
N LEU A 293 1.58 10.96 -13.89
CA LEU A 293 0.56 10.71 -14.91
C LEU A 293 0.56 9.25 -15.37
N ASN A 294 1.74 8.66 -15.59
CA ASN A 294 1.84 7.24 -15.95
C ASN A 294 1.35 6.34 -14.83
N THR A 295 1.70 6.66 -13.59
CA THR A 295 1.19 5.97 -12.40
C THR A 295 -0.33 5.98 -12.37
N MET A 296 -0.97 7.14 -12.62
CA MET A 296 -2.44 7.22 -12.70
C MET A 296 -3.03 6.40 -13.86
N LYS A 297 -2.35 6.29 -15.01
CA LYS A 297 -2.81 5.46 -16.13
C LYS A 297 -2.88 3.97 -15.78
N PHE A 298 -1.96 3.48 -14.96
CA PHE A 298 -2.01 2.10 -14.46
C PHE A 298 -3.08 1.87 -13.38
N ARG A 299 -3.65 2.95 -12.83
CA ARG A 299 -4.64 2.94 -11.74
C ARG A 299 -6.09 3.20 -12.21
N ILE A 300 -6.38 3.11 -13.52
CA ILE A 300 -7.76 3.25 -14.03
C ILE A 300 -8.64 2.15 -13.41
N GLY A 301 -9.77 2.55 -12.82
CA GLY A 301 -10.69 1.70 -12.07
C GLY A 301 -10.40 1.65 -10.56
N GLU A 302 -9.23 2.11 -10.13
CA GLU A 302 -8.84 2.13 -8.71
C GLU A 302 -9.26 3.43 -8.02
N SER A 303 -9.26 3.40 -6.69
CA SER A 303 -9.56 4.58 -5.87
C SER A 303 -8.28 5.29 -5.46
N ILE A 304 -8.29 6.61 -5.54
CA ILE A 304 -7.22 7.49 -5.07
C ILE A 304 -7.79 8.48 -4.06
N ILE A 305 -6.94 8.93 -3.15
CA ILE A 305 -7.28 9.97 -2.19
C ILE A 305 -6.49 11.21 -2.55
N PHE A 306 -7.17 12.35 -2.50
CA PHE A 306 -6.54 13.62 -2.74
C PHE A 306 -6.53 14.45 -1.46
N THR A 307 -5.34 14.90 -1.10
CA THR A 307 -5.16 15.89 -0.04
C THR A 307 -5.11 17.30 -0.60
N GLU A 308 -4.68 17.49 -1.86
CA GLU A 308 -4.56 18.81 -2.48
C GLU A 308 -5.89 19.38 -3.05
N PHE A 309 -6.89 18.51 -3.23
CA PHE A 309 -8.17 18.85 -3.86
C PHE A 309 -9.12 19.46 -2.84
N LEU A 310 -8.89 20.72 -2.54
CA LEU A 310 -9.87 21.53 -1.84
C LEU A 310 -10.51 22.57 -2.76
N LYS A 311 -10.07 22.67 -4.02
CA LYS A 311 -10.60 23.64 -5.01
C LYS A 311 -10.99 22.90 -6.28
N SER A 312 -12.14 23.23 -6.82
CA SER A 312 -12.58 22.84 -8.16
C SER A 312 -13.50 23.92 -8.69
N TYR A 313 -13.84 23.87 -9.97
CA TYR A 313 -14.65 24.90 -10.61
C TYR A 313 -15.84 24.26 -11.31
N ALA A 314 -17.00 24.92 -11.25
CA ALA A 314 -18.16 24.51 -12.03
C ALA A 314 -17.88 24.64 -13.55
N SER A 315 -17.03 25.59 -13.93
CA SER A 315 -16.60 25.84 -15.30
C SER A 315 -15.19 25.31 -15.56
N ARG A 316 -15.06 24.43 -16.56
CA ARG A 316 -13.76 23.98 -17.08
C ARG A 316 -12.83 25.13 -17.44
N ARG A 317 -13.39 26.24 -17.93
CA ARG A 317 -12.59 27.36 -18.37
C ARG A 317 -11.84 28.00 -17.21
N ASN A 318 -12.53 28.18 -16.08
CA ASN A 318 -11.93 28.75 -14.88
C ASN A 318 -10.87 27.81 -14.30
N ALA A 319 -11.09 26.50 -14.35
CA ALA A 319 -10.08 25.50 -13.99
C ALA A 319 -8.84 25.56 -14.88
N LEU A 320 -8.99 25.80 -16.19
CA LEU A 320 -7.86 25.99 -17.11
C LEU A 320 -7.14 27.32 -16.87
N ASP A 321 -7.89 28.37 -16.57
CA ASP A 321 -7.37 29.71 -16.32
C ASP A 321 -6.60 29.77 -15.00
N SER A 322 -6.98 28.99 -13.98
CA SER A 322 -6.26 28.93 -12.70
C SER A 322 -4.83 28.37 -12.82
N ILE A 323 -4.55 27.57 -13.86
CA ILE A 323 -3.24 26.92 -14.09
C ILE A 323 -2.25 27.86 -14.81
N LYS A 324 -2.73 28.90 -15.51
CA LYS A 324 -1.93 29.65 -16.50
C LYS A 324 -0.74 30.43 -15.93
N ASN A 325 -0.72 30.69 -14.63
CA ASN A 325 0.31 31.49 -13.96
C ASN A 325 1.33 30.66 -13.15
N GLU A 326 1.18 29.34 -13.08
CA GLU A 326 2.11 28.46 -12.36
C GLU A 326 3.25 28.00 -13.29
N LYS A 327 4.43 28.62 -13.16
CA LYS A 327 5.66 28.08 -13.75
C LYS A 327 6.20 26.99 -12.83
N THR A 328 6.32 25.76 -13.33
CA THR A 328 7.06 24.70 -12.63
C THR A 328 8.08 24.07 -13.58
N GLU A 329 9.35 24.09 -13.19
CA GLU A 329 10.47 23.60 -14.01
C GLU A 329 10.49 22.06 -14.16
N GLU A 330 9.78 21.34 -13.30
CA GLU A 330 9.74 19.85 -13.27
C GLU A 330 8.39 19.22 -13.69
N LYS A 331 7.26 19.94 -13.58
CA LYS A 331 5.93 19.40 -13.91
C LYS A 331 5.54 19.85 -15.33
N THR A 332 5.37 18.89 -16.23
CA THR A 332 5.25 19.17 -17.68
C THR A 332 3.87 18.90 -18.26
N ASN A 333 3.03 18.14 -17.57
CA ASN A 333 1.73 17.73 -18.11
C ASN A 333 0.61 18.58 -17.50
N LYS A 334 0.01 19.45 -18.32
CA LYS A 334 -1.22 20.19 -17.96
C LYS A 334 -2.38 19.22 -17.85
N VAL A 335 -3.04 19.17 -16.69
CA VAL A 335 -4.08 18.19 -16.38
C VAL A 335 -5.33 18.86 -15.84
N ILE A 336 -6.49 18.37 -16.30
CA ILE A 336 -7.81 18.67 -15.75
C ILE A 336 -8.39 17.39 -15.17
N PHE A 337 -8.74 17.44 -13.90
CA PHE A 337 -9.51 16.42 -13.23
C PHE A 337 -11.00 16.76 -13.33
N GLU A 338 -11.75 15.98 -14.11
CA GLU A 338 -13.21 16.10 -14.22
C GLU A 338 -13.85 15.19 -13.18
N ILE A 339 -14.49 15.76 -12.18
CA ILE A 339 -15.05 15.04 -11.04
C ILE A 339 -16.56 15.01 -11.15
N ASN A 340 -17.12 13.80 -11.18
CA ASN A 340 -18.56 13.57 -11.08
C ASN A 340 -18.96 13.39 -9.60
N VAL A 341 -19.93 14.18 -9.18
CA VAL A 341 -20.48 14.19 -7.81
C VAL A 341 -21.94 13.78 -7.86
N GLU A 342 -22.30 12.67 -7.20
CA GLU A 342 -23.68 12.21 -7.06
C GLU A 342 -24.33 12.75 -5.77
N LYS A 343 -25.65 12.95 -5.78
CA LYS A 343 -26.43 13.47 -4.64
C LYS A 343 -26.31 12.65 -3.37
N ASN A 344 -26.15 11.33 -3.50
CA ASN A 344 -26.13 10.41 -2.36
C ASN A 344 -24.70 10.16 -1.83
N ASN A 345 -23.69 10.86 -2.35
CA ASN A 345 -22.32 10.70 -1.86
C ASN A 345 -22.12 11.46 -0.54
N HIS A 346 -22.07 10.71 0.57
CA HIS A 346 -21.90 11.26 1.92
C HIS A 346 -20.48 11.81 2.23
N THR A 347 -19.52 11.69 1.30
CA THR A 347 -18.24 12.43 1.37
C THR A 347 -18.45 13.85 0.89
N VAL A 348 -19.03 14.69 1.75
CA VAL A 348 -19.58 16.00 1.40
C VAL A 348 -18.60 16.86 0.58
N PRO A 349 -18.84 17.05 -0.72
CA PRO A 349 -18.27 18.16 -1.45
C PRO A 349 -19.21 19.37 -1.31
N TYR A 350 -18.78 20.55 -1.72
CA TYR A 350 -19.60 21.72 -2.04
C TYR A 350 -19.70 22.82 -0.96
N SER A 351 -18.88 23.86 -1.17
CA SER A 351 -19.15 25.24 -0.73
C SER A 351 -18.74 26.16 -1.86
N GLU A 352 -19.62 27.09 -2.22
CA GLU A 352 -19.36 28.09 -3.25
C GLU A 352 -18.82 29.37 -2.60
N ILE A 353 -17.49 29.51 -2.54
CA ILE A 353 -16.82 30.67 -1.89
C ILE A 353 -16.77 31.88 -2.84
N GLN A 354 -16.74 31.61 -4.14
CA GLN A 354 -16.85 32.55 -5.26
C GLN A 354 -17.85 31.93 -6.24
N ASP A 355 -18.52 32.76 -7.04
CA ASP A 355 -19.61 32.39 -7.98
C ASP A 355 -19.33 31.22 -8.96
N ASP A 356 -18.11 30.66 -8.98
CA ASP A 356 -17.73 29.51 -9.81
C ASP A 356 -16.83 28.47 -9.09
N LEU A 357 -16.43 28.71 -7.84
CA LEU A 357 -15.47 27.86 -7.10
C LEU A 357 -16.21 26.89 -6.19
N VAL A 358 -15.93 25.59 -6.32
CA VAL A 358 -16.51 24.52 -5.53
C VAL A 358 -15.44 23.84 -4.66
N LEU A 359 -15.68 23.77 -3.36
CA LEU A 359 -14.79 23.09 -2.42
C LEU A 359 -15.10 21.60 -2.27
N PHE A 360 -14.07 20.81 -1.94
CA PHE A 360 -14.22 19.42 -1.52
C PHE A 360 -13.79 19.26 -0.07
N TRP A 361 -14.28 18.21 0.59
CA TRP A 361 -13.77 17.82 1.90
C TRP A 361 -12.34 17.26 1.82
N PHE A 362 -11.55 17.53 2.86
CA PHE A 362 -10.21 16.98 3.02
C PHE A 362 -10.24 15.45 3.05
N GLY A 363 -9.35 14.81 2.29
CA GLY A 363 -9.31 13.34 2.20
C GLY A 363 -10.45 12.75 1.38
N SER A 364 -11.14 13.56 0.56
CA SER A 364 -12.13 13.04 -0.39
C SER A 364 -11.52 11.97 -1.31
N ARG A 365 -12.29 10.89 -1.52
CA ARG A 365 -11.87 9.72 -2.29
C ARG A 365 -12.54 9.71 -3.65
N HIS A 366 -11.75 9.38 -4.66
CA HIS A 366 -12.19 9.42 -6.04
C HIS A 366 -11.77 8.15 -6.76
N ARG A 367 -12.64 7.59 -7.59
CA ARG A 367 -12.29 6.49 -8.49
C ARG A 367 -11.86 7.04 -9.84
N ILE A 368 -10.71 6.60 -10.34
CA ILE A 368 -10.25 6.97 -11.69
C ILE A 368 -11.09 6.21 -12.70
N MET A 369 -11.85 6.93 -13.52
CA MET A 369 -12.74 6.35 -14.52
C MET A 369 -12.08 6.29 -15.90
N LYS A 370 -11.29 7.31 -16.24
CA LYS A 370 -10.64 7.42 -17.55
C LYS A 370 -9.48 8.41 -17.51
N ILE A 371 -8.56 8.25 -18.46
CA ILE A 371 -7.49 9.22 -18.73
C ILE A 371 -7.37 9.38 -20.24
N GLU A 372 -7.55 10.60 -20.72
CA GLU A 372 -7.61 10.93 -22.15
C GLU A 372 -6.78 12.19 -22.42
N TYR A 373 -6.23 12.31 -23.63
CA TYR A 373 -5.59 13.55 -24.06
C TYR A 373 -6.57 14.36 -24.91
N VAL A 374 -6.73 15.64 -24.58
CA VAL A 374 -7.70 16.53 -25.22
C VAL A 374 -6.96 17.68 -25.89
N GLU A 375 -7.20 17.84 -27.18
CA GLU A 375 -6.80 19.02 -27.97
C GLU A 375 -8.05 19.75 -28.45
N THR A 376 -8.17 21.03 -28.08
CA THR A 376 -9.29 21.87 -28.53
C THR A 376 -8.87 22.75 -29.70
N GLN A 377 -9.69 22.79 -30.76
CA GLN A 377 -9.49 23.67 -31.91
C GLN A 377 -10.47 24.86 -31.82
N GLY A 378 -9.97 26.10 -31.87
CA GLY A 378 -10.81 27.31 -31.76
C GLY A 378 -10.03 28.58 -31.39
N ALA A 379 -10.74 29.64 -30.98
CA ALA A 379 -10.17 30.96 -30.65
C ALA A 379 -9.19 30.96 -29.46
N HIS A 380 -9.25 29.93 -28.60
CA HIS A 380 -8.31 29.66 -27.53
C HIS A 380 -7.98 28.16 -27.53
N PRO A 381 -6.97 27.70 -28.30
CA PRO A 381 -6.57 26.30 -28.30
C PRO A 381 -5.90 25.95 -26.97
N ASP A 382 -6.47 24.99 -26.27
CA ASP A 382 -5.91 24.40 -25.05
C ASP A 382 -5.69 22.89 -25.27
N SER A 383 -4.48 22.43 -24.96
CA SER A 383 -4.09 21.02 -24.95
C SER A 383 -3.82 20.57 -23.51
N TYR A 384 -4.49 19.51 -23.05
CA TYR A 384 -4.37 19.02 -21.68
C TYR A 384 -4.77 17.55 -21.55
N TRP A 385 -4.33 16.89 -20.49
CA TRP A 385 -4.82 15.56 -20.11
C TRP A 385 -6.09 15.71 -19.28
N LEU A 386 -7.15 14.98 -19.65
CA LEU A 386 -8.39 14.87 -18.90
C LEU A 386 -8.37 13.58 -18.09
N ILE A 387 -8.43 13.70 -16.76
CA ILE A 387 -8.58 12.57 -15.85
C ILE A 387 -10.00 12.60 -15.30
N GLY A 388 -10.83 11.65 -15.73
CA GLY A 388 -12.21 11.52 -15.25
C GLY A 388 -12.25 10.80 -13.91
N LEU A 389 -12.93 11.38 -12.94
CA LEU A 389 -13.05 10.91 -11.57
C LEU A 389 -14.51 10.79 -11.15
N ASN A 390 -14.81 9.80 -10.33
CA ASN A 390 -16.08 9.74 -9.59
C ASN A 390 -15.80 9.89 -8.10
N LEU A 391 -16.49 10.82 -7.43
CA LEU A 391 -16.46 10.92 -5.98
C LEU A 391 -17.12 9.68 -5.35
N CYS A 392 -16.56 9.16 -4.26
CA CYS A 392 -17.03 7.94 -3.61
C CYS A 392 -17.60 8.24 -2.21
N ALA A 393 -18.86 7.85 -1.94
CA ALA A 393 -19.65 8.17 -0.73
C ALA A 393 -19.01 7.85 0.64
N THR A 394 -18.11 6.86 0.73
CA THR A 394 -17.19 6.50 1.83
C THR A 394 -16.76 5.04 1.62
N LEU A 395 -15.52 4.73 2.04
CA LEU A 395 -14.92 3.40 2.14
C LEU A 395 -15.58 2.29 1.28
N ASP A 396 -15.47 2.40 -0.06
CA ASP A 396 -15.60 1.21 -0.93
C ASP A 396 -14.31 0.40 -0.76
N VAL A 397 -14.29 -0.32 0.34
CA VAL A 397 -13.14 -1.03 0.85
C VAL A 397 -13.44 -2.50 0.65
N HIS A 398 -12.46 -3.23 0.12
CA HIS A 398 -12.54 -4.69 0.12
C HIS A 398 -13.02 -5.19 1.48
N LYS A 399 -13.89 -6.20 1.48
CA LYS A 399 -14.58 -6.70 2.69
C LYS A 399 -13.65 -6.83 3.91
N SER A 400 -12.40 -7.26 3.71
CA SER A 400 -11.36 -7.37 4.75
C SER A 400 -10.97 -6.04 5.40
N THR A 401 -10.64 -5.01 4.62
CA THR A 401 -10.23 -3.70 5.16
C THR A 401 -11.42 -2.95 5.79
N LYS A 402 -12.66 -3.21 5.36
CA LYS A 402 -13.88 -2.68 6.03
C LYS A 402 -14.04 -3.29 7.42
N THR A 403 -13.77 -4.58 7.57
CA THR A 403 -13.80 -5.28 8.86
C THR A 403 -12.71 -4.74 9.79
N LEU A 404 -11.48 -4.54 9.28
CA LEU A 404 -10.42 -3.90 10.05
C LEU A 404 -10.80 -2.48 10.49
N TYR A 405 -11.49 -1.74 9.62
CA TYR A 405 -11.96 -0.37 9.90
C TYR A 405 -12.94 -0.35 11.05
N GLY A 406 -13.97 -1.20 10.96
CA GLY A 406 -14.95 -1.35 12.02
C GLY A 406 -14.32 -1.75 13.36
N TYR A 407 -13.29 -2.61 13.33
CA TYR A 407 -12.55 -3.01 14.52
C TYR A 407 -11.85 -1.80 15.18
N TYR A 408 -10.94 -1.13 14.47
CA TYR A 408 -10.20 0.00 15.06
C TYR A 408 -11.11 1.18 15.39
N ARG A 409 -12.11 1.49 14.55
CA ARG A 409 -13.10 2.53 14.85
C ARG A 409 -13.77 2.26 16.18
N LYS A 410 -14.26 1.03 16.40
CA LYS A 410 -14.90 0.65 17.67
C LYS A 410 -13.94 0.81 18.84
N THR A 411 -12.74 0.22 18.74
CA THR A 411 -11.72 0.30 19.80
C THR A 411 -11.37 1.74 20.16
N LEU A 412 -11.19 2.60 19.17
CA LEU A 412 -10.85 4.02 19.37
C LEU A 412 -12.05 4.82 19.90
N THR A 413 -13.28 4.52 19.47
CA THR A 413 -14.48 5.20 20.00
C THR A 413 -14.82 4.82 21.42
N ASP A 414 -14.39 3.65 21.88
CA ASP A 414 -14.52 3.21 23.26
C ASP A 414 -13.54 3.97 24.18
N LEU A 415 -12.48 4.57 23.61
CA LEU A 415 -11.61 5.50 24.33
C LEU A 415 -12.36 6.82 24.53
N LYS A 416 -12.69 7.15 25.78
CA LYS A 416 -13.34 8.42 26.13
C LYS A 416 -12.44 9.64 25.90
N ASP A 417 -11.13 9.43 25.81
CA ASP A 417 -10.14 10.47 25.59
C ASP A 417 -9.75 10.52 24.10
N LEU A 418 -10.15 11.61 23.44
CA LEU A 418 -9.86 11.84 22.02
C LEU A 418 -8.36 12.04 21.77
N HIS A 419 -7.64 12.67 22.71
CA HIS A 419 -6.19 12.87 22.61
C HIS A 419 -5.46 11.53 22.63
N TYR A 420 -5.89 10.63 23.53
CA TYR A 420 -5.38 9.27 23.60
C TYR A 420 -5.65 8.48 22.30
N ALA A 421 -6.87 8.57 21.76
CA ALA A 421 -7.23 7.90 20.52
C ALA A 421 -6.35 8.33 19.34
N PHE A 422 -6.00 9.62 19.25
CA PHE A 422 -5.06 10.14 18.27
C PHE A 422 -3.64 9.58 18.47
N GLY A 423 -3.16 9.51 19.70
CA GLY A 423 -1.90 8.85 20.04
C GLY A 423 -1.86 7.40 19.53
N ARG A 424 -2.94 6.64 19.73
CA ARG A 424 -3.06 5.25 19.24
C ARG A 424 -3.07 5.14 17.72
N ILE A 425 -3.72 6.07 17.02
CA ILE A 425 -3.67 6.12 15.54
C ILE A 425 -2.23 6.33 15.05
N LEU A 426 -1.47 7.22 15.69
CA LEU A 426 -0.06 7.45 15.35
C LEU A 426 0.79 6.18 15.56
N ILE A 427 0.51 5.41 16.63
CA ILE A 427 1.13 4.08 16.82
C ILE A 427 0.81 3.16 15.65
N TYR A 428 -0.46 3.04 15.26
CA TYR A 428 -0.86 2.18 14.14
C TYR A 428 -0.25 2.61 12.80
N LYS A 429 0.00 3.90 12.60
CA LYS A 429 0.72 4.42 11.42
C LYS A 429 2.23 4.17 11.46
N GLY A 430 2.79 3.78 12.60
CA GLY A 430 4.24 3.64 12.79
C GLY A 430 4.96 4.97 13.09
N LEU A 431 4.24 6.04 13.43
CA LEU A 431 4.77 7.37 13.73
C LEU A 431 5.11 7.51 15.22
N TYR A 432 6.06 6.71 15.70
CA TYR A 432 6.29 6.48 17.13
C TYR A 432 6.73 7.70 17.94
N TYR A 433 7.57 8.59 17.39
CA TYR A 433 7.97 9.81 18.12
C TYR A 433 6.85 10.83 18.22
N GLU A 434 5.98 10.90 17.21
CA GLU A 434 4.79 11.75 17.27
C GLU A 434 3.81 11.18 18.29
N ALA A 435 3.54 9.87 18.23
CA ALA A 435 2.71 9.18 19.21
C ALA A 435 3.20 9.40 20.64
N GLU A 436 4.52 9.34 20.88
CA GLU A 436 5.10 9.55 22.20
C GLU A 436 4.77 10.95 22.76
N LYS A 437 4.91 12.01 21.96
CA LYS A 437 4.61 13.39 22.40
C LYS A 437 3.16 13.55 22.85
N TRP A 438 2.24 12.90 22.15
CA TRP A 438 0.81 12.91 22.47
C TRP A 438 0.53 12.13 23.75
N LEU A 439 1.08 10.92 23.87
CA LEU A 439 0.81 10.05 25.01
C LEU A 439 1.42 10.57 26.31
N GLN A 440 2.45 11.41 26.23
CA GLN A 440 3.04 12.10 27.39
C GLN A 440 2.10 13.12 28.04
N THR A 441 1.19 13.74 27.29
CA THR A 441 0.30 14.79 27.83
C THR A 441 -0.57 14.26 28.96
N ASN A 442 -1.07 13.03 28.83
CA ASN A 442 -1.92 12.36 29.82
C ASN A 442 -1.22 11.17 30.51
N ASN A 443 0.09 11.04 30.33
CA ASN A 443 0.91 9.98 30.93
C ASN A 443 0.36 8.55 30.69
N HIS A 444 0.04 8.21 29.44
CA HIS A 444 -0.35 6.85 29.07
C HIS A 444 0.85 5.90 29.11
N TYR A 445 1.30 5.54 30.32
CA TYR A 445 2.56 4.86 30.57
C TYR A 445 2.69 3.48 29.89
N GLU A 446 1.58 2.77 29.64
CA GLU A 446 1.62 1.46 28.95
C GLU A 446 2.06 1.64 27.50
N ASP A 447 1.38 2.48 26.72
CA ASP A 447 1.77 2.75 25.33
C ASP A 447 3.13 3.47 25.25
N LEU A 448 3.45 4.35 26.19
CA LEU A 448 4.78 4.99 26.27
C LEU A 448 5.89 3.95 26.50
N ALA A 449 5.67 2.97 27.37
CA ALA A 449 6.60 1.87 27.56
C ALA A 449 6.74 1.01 26.30
N GLU A 450 5.63 0.68 25.62
CA GLU A 450 5.67 -0.04 24.34
C GLU A 450 6.49 0.73 23.29
N LEU A 451 6.23 2.02 23.11
CA LEU A 451 6.94 2.88 22.17
C LEU A 451 8.43 2.97 22.49
N ALA A 452 8.79 3.14 23.76
CA ALA A 452 10.18 3.15 24.19
C ALA A 452 10.87 1.82 23.89
N ILE A 453 10.20 0.68 24.06
CA ILE A 453 10.75 -0.62 23.68
C ILE A 453 10.96 -0.72 22.17
N ARG A 454 9.98 -0.31 21.36
CA ARG A 454 10.06 -0.30 19.89
C ARG A 454 11.22 0.57 19.36
N GLN A 455 11.50 1.68 20.03
CA GLN A 455 12.61 2.59 19.71
C GLN A 455 13.95 2.13 20.32
N ASN A 456 13.99 0.95 20.97
CA ASN A 456 15.16 0.42 21.68
C ASN A 456 15.68 1.33 22.83
N GLN A 457 14.77 2.04 23.51
CA GLN A 457 15.02 2.91 24.67
C GLN A 457 14.64 2.19 25.98
N LEU A 458 15.30 1.06 26.29
CA LEU A 458 14.92 0.17 27.40
C LEU A 458 14.95 0.83 28.79
N GLU A 459 15.87 1.76 29.04
CA GLU A 459 15.93 2.51 30.30
C GLU A 459 14.67 3.36 30.50
N ARG A 460 14.23 4.02 29.42
CA ARG A 460 13.02 4.85 29.42
C ARG A 460 11.76 4.00 29.55
N ALA A 461 11.72 2.85 28.88
CA ALA A 461 10.66 1.87 29.06
C ALA A 461 10.54 1.44 30.53
N ASN A 462 11.66 1.14 31.20
CA ASN A 462 11.66 0.81 32.62
C ASN A 462 11.15 1.96 33.51
N GLN A 463 11.48 3.21 33.18
CA GLN A 463 10.96 4.37 33.91
C GLN A 463 9.43 4.44 33.81
N TYR A 464 8.87 4.26 32.61
CA TYR A 464 7.41 4.24 32.42
C TYR A 464 6.75 3.05 33.14
N LEU A 465 7.36 1.86 33.09
CA LEU A 465 6.84 0.66 33.76
C LEU A 465 6.85 0.75 35.29
N GLN A 466 7.61 1.66 35.90
CA GLN A 466 7.57 1.90 37.36
C GLN A 466 6.30 2.60 37.81
N HIS A 467 5.63 3.33 36.91
CA HIS A 467 4.37 4.01 37.21
C HIS A 467 3.14 3.10 37.07
N LEU A 468 3.32 1.88 36.55
CA LEU A 468 2.23 0.96 36.27
C LEU A 468 2.09 -0.10 37.38
N PRO A 469 0.86 -0.57 37.66
CA PRO A 469 0.64 -1.59 38.68
C PRO A 469 1.40 -2.90 38.39
N GLU A 470 1.81 -3.61 39.44
CA GLU A 470 2.47 -4.92 39.32
C GLU A 470 1.49 -6.05 38.96
N ASP A 471 0.18 -5.83 39.13
CA ASP A 471 -0.90 -6.73 38.78
C ASP A 471 -1.47 -6.48 37.37
N SER A 472 -1.03 -5.43 36.66
CA SER A 472 -1.39 -5.23 35.25
C SER A 472 -0.71 -6.27 34.36
N ASP A 473 -1.50 -7.12 33.71
CA ASP A 473 -1.01 -8.13 32.78
C ASP A 473 -0.29 -7.49 31.57
N ASP A 474 -0.81 -6.38 31.05
CA ASP A 474 -0.20 -5.65 29.93
C ASP A 474 1.13 -5.01 30.34
N ALA A 475 1.20 -4.40 31.52
CA ALA A 475 2.46 -3.87 32.05
C ALA A 475 3.49 -5.00 32.29
N ASN A 476 3.04 -6.15 32.80
CA ASN A 476 3.91 -7.31 33.02
C ASN A 476 4.40 -7.93 31.70
N LEU A 477 3.59 -7.91 30.65
CA LEU A 477 4.00 -8.30 29.31
C LEU A 477 5.17 -7.43 28.82
N LEU A 478 5.03 -6.11 28.95
CA LEU A 478 6.08 -5.16 28.58
C LEU A 478 7.33 -5.31 29.46
N ARG A 479 7.19 -5.54 30.77
CA ARG A 479 8.32 -5.89 31.66
C ARG A 479 9.03 -7.14 31.18
N ALA A 480 8.29 -8.17 30.77
CA ALA A 480 8.88 -9.38 30.23
C ALA A 480 9.70 -9.08 28.97
N TYR A 481 9.21 -8.21 28.08
CA TYR A 481 9.94 -7.80 26.88
C TYR A 481 11.23 -7.05 27.22
N VAL A 482 11.19 -6.13 28.19
CA VAL A 482 12.39 -5.43 28.65
C VAL A 482 13.40 -6.42 29.24
N TYR A 483 12.96 -7.40 30.03
CA TYR A 483 13.85 -8.44 30.54
C TYR A 483 14.52 -9.21 29.43
N LEU A 484 13.73 -9.65 28.42
CA LEU A 484 14.26 -10.37 27.26
C LEU A 484 15.31 -9.54 26.51
N LEU A 485 15.05 -8.24 26.29
CA LEU A 485 15.93 -7.36 25.52
C LEU A 485 17.15 -6.85 26.30
N SER A 486 17.12 -6.86 27.62
CA SER A 486 18.17 -6.23 28.44
C SER A 486 19.49 -7.02 28.50
N SER A 487 19.45 -8.32 28.76
CA SER A 487 20.64 -9.17 28.91
C SER A 487 20.30 -10.65 28.84
N GLN A 488 21.30 -11.50 28.51
CA GLN A 488 21.13 -12.95 28.45
C GLN A 488 20.66 -13.56 29.78
N ASP A 489 21.11 -13.02 30.92
CA ASP A 489 20.74 -13.51 32.25
C ASP A 489 19.28 -13.21 32.61
N ASN A 490 18.70 -12.15 32.02
CA ASN A 490 17.30 -11.77 32.26
C ASN A 490 16.31 -12.49 31.35
N ILE A 491 16.79 -13.21 30.33
CA ILE A 491 15.93 -13.94 29.41
C ILE A 491 15.07 -14.98 30.15
N ALA A 492 15.66 -15.73 31.08
CA ALA A 492 14.93 -16.72 31.87
C ALA A 492 13.80 -16.07 32.69
N LYS A 493 14.07 -14.89 33.28
CA LYS A 493 13.06 -14.12 34.03
C LYS A 493 11.92 -13.66 33.14
N GLY A 494 12.24 -13.09 31.97
CA GLY A 494 11.24 -12.67 30.98
C GLY A 494 10.37 -13.86 30.54
N ARG A 495 10.98 -15.00 30.25
CA ARG A 495 10.26 -16.23 29.88
C ARG A 495 9.33 -16.72 30.98
N THR A 496 9.80 -16.78 32.23
CA THR A 496 8.97 -17.21 33.37
C THR A 496 7.79 -16.27 33.58
N LEU A 497 8.02 -14.96 33.46
CA LEU A 497 6.96 -13.97 33.56
C LEU A 497 5.90 -14.14 32.46
N LEU A 498 6.32 -14.35 31.21
CA LEU A 498 5.39 -14.66 30.10
C LEU A 498 4.54 -15.90 30.37
N MET A 499 5.13 -16.99 30.88
CA MET A 499 4.37 -18.20 31.19
C MET A 499 3.32 -17.96 32.27
N LYS A 500 3.65 -17.18 33.30
CA LYS A 500 2.73 -16.82 34.39
C LYS A 500 1.56 -15.99 33.87
N ILE A 501 1.82 -14.94 33.10
CA ILE A 501 0.74 -14.11 32.51
C ILE A 501 -0.11 -14.97 31.57
N GLY A 502 0.52 -15.84 30.77
CA GLY A 502 -0.19 -16.71 29.82
C GLY A 502 -1.15 -17.70 30.48
N SER A 503 -0.84 -18.20 31.70
CA SER A 503 -1.73 -19.10 32.45
C SER A 503 -2.91 -18.36 33.09
N ASP A 504 -2.67 -17.12 33.52
CA ASP A 504 -3.60 -16.37 34.38
C ASP A 504 -4.52 -15.44 33.57
N ALA A 505 -4.07 -14.99 32.39
CA ALA A 505 -4.78 -14.04 31.55
C ALA A 505 -6.12 -14.59 31.03
N THR A 506 -7.19 -13.82 31.26
CA THR A 506 -8.53 -14.12 30.73
C THR A 506 -8.67 -13.68 29.27
N ASP A 507 -8.00 -12.59 28.90
CA ASP A 507 -7.99 -12.05 27.55
C ASP A 507 -7.36 -13.04 26.55
N LYS A 508 -8.12 -13.37 25.51
CA LYS A 508 -7.71 -14.31 24.47
C LYS A 508 -6.68 -13.71 23.50
N ILE A 509 -6.76 -12.41 23.20
CA ILE A 509 -5.79 -11.70 22.35
C ILE A 509 -4.46 -11.65 23.09
N LEU A 510 -4.47 -11.28 24.38
CA LEU A 510 -3.26 -11.26 25.20
C LEU A 510 -2.59 -12.64 25.27
N ARG A 511 -3.36 -13.71 25.55
CA ARG A 511 -2.81 -15.08 25.54
C ARG A 511 -2.23 -15.50 24.19
N ALA A 512 -2.86 -15.09 23.09
CA ALA A 512 -2.34 -15.38 21.76
C ALA A 512 -1.02 -14.64 21.51
N ARG A 513 -0.92 -13.36 21.90
CA ARG A 513 0.32 -12.57 21.85
C ARG A 513 1.42 -13.21 22.70
N ILE A 514 1.11 -13.65 23.92
CA ILE A 514 2.05 -14.35 24.81
C ILE A 514 2.51 -15.68 24.19
N SER A 515 1.61 -16.43 23.55
CA SER A 515 1.97 -17.67 22.86
C SER A 515 3.00 -17.40 21.76
N ILE A 516 2.78 -16.36 20.95
CA ILE A 516 3.75 -15.91 19.93
C ILE A 516 5.09 -15.50 20.60
N ALA A 517 5.04 -14.81 21.75
CA ALA A 517 6.23 -14.46 22.55
C ALA A 517 7.09 -15.68 22.85
N LEU A 518 6.44 -16.70 23.42
CA LEU A 518 7.09 -17.91 23.86
C LEU A 518 7.66 -18.68 22.66
N GLY A 519 7.01 -18.60 21.50
CA GLY A 519 7.56 -19.07 20.22
C GLY A 519 8.90 -18.42 19.87
N PHE A 520 8.98 -17.09 19.87
CA PHE A 520 10.22 -16.37 19.59
C PHE A 520 11.31 -16.64 20.63
N VAL A 521 10.94 -16.66 21.92
CA VAL A 521 11.86 -17.02 23.00
C VAL A 521 12.42 -18.44 22.81
N ASN A 522 11.61 -19.39 22.35
CA ASN A 522 12.09 -20.75 22.11
C ASN A 522 13.06 -20.86 20.93
N ILE A 523 12.85 -20.09 19.86
CA ILE A 523 13.82 -19.99 18.75
C ILE A 523 15.15 -19.39 19.26
N ILE A 524 15.07 -18.24 19.93
CA ILE A 524 16.26 -17.42 20.24
C ILE A 524 17.08 -18.04 21.39
N VAL A 525 16.42 -18.58 22.40
CA VAL A 525 17.03 -18.95 23.68
C VAL A 525 17.26 -20.45 23.78
N SER A 526 16.24 -21.22 23.40
CA SER A 526 16.25 -22.67 23.62
C SER A 526 16.73 -23.44 22.38
N GLN A 527 16.85 -22.79 21.21
CA GLN A 527 17.06 -23.44 19.90
C GLN A 527 16.06 -24.59 19.65
N GLN A 528 14.88 -24.50 20.29
CA GLN A 528 13.83 -25.51 20.25
C GLN A 528 12.81 -25.10 19.19
N ASN A 529 13.13 -25.40 17.93
CA ASN A 529 12.33 -24.93 16.80
C ASN A 529 10.97 -25.64 16.69
N GLU A 530 10.89 -26.93 17.05
CA GLU A 530 9.62 -27.69 17.03
C GLU A 530 8.62 -27.16 18.08
N PRO A 531 8.99 -27.02 19.37
CA PRO A 531 8.10 -26.36 20.34
C PRO A 531 7.72 -24.93 19.97
N ALA A 532 8.60 -24.20 19.28
CA ALA A 532 8.29 -22.85 18.81
C ALA A 532 7.15 -22.85 17.78
N LEU A 533 7.13 -23.81 16.85
CA LEU A 533 6.04 -23.96 15.87
C LEU A 533 4.69 -24.18 16.55
N ASP A 534 4.63 -24.96 17.62
CA ASP A 534 3.38 -25.19 18.37
C ASP A 534 2.85 -23.89 18.97
N TYR A 535 3.73 -23.13 19.63
CA TYR A 535 3.38 -21.83 20.21
C TYR A 535 2.88 -20.83 19.16
N PHE A 536 3.56 -20.74 18.01
CA PHE A 536 3.11 -19.88 16.91
C PHE A 536 1.80 -20.34 16.30
N SER A 537 1.60 -21.64 16.13
CA SER A 537 0.37 -22.19 15.56
C SER A 537 -0.83 -21.91 16.48
N ILE A 538 -0.70 -22.16 17.79
CA ILE A 538 -1.72 -21.85 18.79
C ILE A 538 -2.07 -20.36 18.77
N GLY A 539 -1.05 -19.49 18.81
CA GLY A 539 -1.25 -18.04 18.76
C GLY A 539 -1.90 -17.58 17.47
N SER A 540 -1.43 -18.07 16.32
CA SER A 540 -1.97 -17.72 15.01
C SER A 540 -3.42 -18.16 14.85
N GLU A 541 -3.77 -19.39 15.24
CA GLU A 541 -5.14 -19.89 15.18
C GLU A 541 -6.10 -19.06 16.05
N ALA A 542 -5.65 -18.65 17.24
CA ALA A 542 -6.43 -17.80 18.12
C ALA A 542 -6.66 -16.42 17.50
N LEU A 543 -5.61 -15.77 16.98
CA LEU A 543 -5.72 -14.44 16.36
C LEU A 543 -6.60 -14.48 15.10
N CYS A 544 -6.45 -15.48 14.23
CA CYS A 544 -7.28 -15.63 13.03
C CYS A 544 -8.77 -15.83 13.35
N LYS A 545 -9.11 -16.34 14.55
CA LYS A 545 -10.51 -16.50 14.99
C LYS A 545 -11.10 -15.24 15.63
N ILE A 546 -10.26 -14.36 16.16
CA ILE A 546 -10.68 -13.21 16.99
C ILE A 546 -10.56 -11.88 16.23
N LEU A 547 -9.50 -11.73 15.44
CA LEU A 547 -9.16 -10.49 14.75
C LEU A 547 -9.55 -10.57 13.26
N PRO A 548 -9.72 -9.41 12.60
CA PRO A 548 -9.87 -9.36 11.14
C PRO A 548 -8.67 -10.03 10.44
N ASP A 549 -8.92 -10.73 9.32
CA ASP A 549 -7.89 -11.51 8.60
C ASP A 549 -6.63 -10.71 8.22
N ILE A 550 -6.79 -9.41 7.98
CA ILE A 550 -5.70 -8.52 7.59
C ILE A 550 -5.12 -7.73 8.77
N HIS A 551 -5.48 -8.06 10.00
CA HIS A 551 -4.98 -7.35 11.19
C HIS A 551 -3.46 -7.55 11.34
N PRO A 552 -2.68 -6.50 11.68
CA PRO A 552 -1.22 -6.59 11.82
C PRO A 552 -0.73 -7.73 12.74
N ASP A 553 -1.42 -8.01 13.85
CA ASP A 553 -1.09 -9.16 14.73
C ASP A 553 -1.19 -10.53 14.02
N VAL A 554 -2.07 -10.69 13.02
CA VAL A 554 -2.14 -11.92 12.20
C VAL A 554 -0.91 -12.02 11.28
N ALA A 555 -0.44 -10.89 10.74
CA ALA A 555 0.84 -10.89 10.01
C ALA A 555 2.01 -11.25 10.93
N LYS A 556 2.04 -10.71 12.16
CA LYS A 556 3.09 -11.03 13.15
C LYS A 556 3.15 -12.52 13.48
N SER A 557 2.00 -13.21 13.56
CA SER A 557 2.01 -14.67 13.78
C SER A 557 2.61 -15.42 12.60
N TYR A 558 2.31 -15.03 11.35
CA TYR A 558 2.94 -15.62 10.16
C TYR A 558 4.44 -15.34 10.05
N ILE A 559 4.90 -14.15 10.48
CA ILE A 559 6.35 -13.86 10.58
C ILE A 559 7.02 -14.85 11.54
N GLY A 560 6.42 -15.09 12.71
CA GLY A 560 6.91 -16.06 13.69
C GLY A 560 6.98 -17.49 13.12
N ILE A 561 5.92 -17.94 12.43
CA ILE A 561 5.91 -19.24 11.74
C ILE A 561 6.99 -19.30 10.65
N GLY A 562 7.16 -18.23 9.87
CA GLY A 562 8.20 -18.11 8.84
C GLY A 562 9.60 -18.29 9.42
N TYR A 563 9.90 -17.62 10.53
CA TYR A 563 11.16 -17.79 11.24
C TYR A 563 11.37 -19.19 11.80
N ALA A 564 10.31 -19.82 12.35
CA ALA A 564 10.40 -21.18 12.86
C ALA A 564 10.71 -22.18 11.74
N HIS A 565 10.05 -22.07 10.58
CA HIS A 565 10.35 -22.87 9.39
C HIS A 565 11.76 -22.61 8.87
N PHE A 566 12.21 -21.36 8.89
CA PHE A 566 13.58 -21.04 8.50
C PHE A 566 14.58 -21.74 9.42
N ALA A 567 14.37 -21.69 10.74
CA ALA A 567 15.27 -22.26 11.73
C ALA A 567 15.43 -23.79 11.58
N VAL A 568 14.40 -24.50 11.09
CA VAL A 568 14.47 -25.93 10.72
C VAL A 568 14.91 -26.17 9.25
N LYS A 569 15.44 -25.14 8.57
CA LYS A 569 15.90 -25.16 7.18
C LYS A 569 14.82 -25.43 6.12
N ASN A 570 13.55 -25.23 6.46
CA ASN A 570 12.42 -25.29 5.52
C ASN A 570 12.24 -23.93 4.80
N ILE A 571 13.25 -23.53 4.00
CA ILE A 571 13.35 -22.17 3.41
C ILE A 571 12.15 -21.82 2.52
N LYS A 572 11.62 -22.77 1.74
CA LYS A 572 10.46 -22.53 0.86
C LYS A 572 9.20 -22.19 1.65
N GLU A 573 8.98 -22.90 2.76
CA GLU A 573 7.80 -22.66 3.60
C GLU A 573 7.97 -21.36 4.39
N ALA A 574 9.18 -21.06 4.86
CA ALA A 574 9.51 -19.79 5.48
C ALA A 574 9.19 -18.60 4.56
N GLU A 575 9.67 -18.66 3.31
CA GLU A 575 9.41 -17.62 2.30
C GLU A 575 7.91 -17.42 2.06
N LYS A 576 7.15 -18.53 1.93
CA LYS A 576 5.69 -18.48 1.77
C LYS A 576 5.01 -17.76 2.93
N TYR A 577 5.36 -18.06 4.17
CA TYR A 577 4.76 -17.40 5.34
C TYR A 577 5.15 -15.92 5.44
N PHE A 578 6.40 -15.56 5.13
CA PHE A 578 6.79 -14.14 5.06
C PHE A 578 6.06 -13.39 3.94
N GLN A 579 5.86 -14.02 2.77
CA GLN A 579 5.08 -13.43 1.68
C GLN A 579 3.61 -13.23 2.09
N MET A 580 3.00 -14.19 2.78
CA MET A 580 1.64 -14.05 3.32
C MET A 580 1.55 -12.90 4.33
N ALA A 581 2.53 -12.77 5.23
CA ALA A 581 2.60 -11.65 6.17
C ALA A 581 2.73 -10.30 5.43
N LEU A 582 3.58 -10.23 4.40
CA LEU A 582 3.78 -9.01 3.61
C LEU A 582 2.49 -8.59 2.88
N ILE A 583 1.72 -9.55 2.35
CA ILE A 583 0.42 -9.27 1.71
C ILE A 583 -0.54 -8.63 2.71
N ILE A 584 -0.63 -9.19 3.93
CA ILE A 584 -1.47 -8.63 4.98
C ILE A 584 -1.01 -7.22 5.35
N GLN A 585 0.28 -7.03 5.62
CA GLN A 585 0.83 -5.74 6.03
C GLN A 585 0.65 -4.67 4.94
N LYS A 586 0.84 -5.00 3.65
CA LYS A 586 0.57 -4.06 2.55
C LYS A 586 -0.91 -3.66 2.45
N GLN A 587 -1.82 -4.48 2.98
CA GLN A 587 -3.25 -4.17 3.01
C GLN A 587 -3.66 -3.38 4.25
N SER A 588 -2.94 -3.50 5.37
CA SER A 588 -3.34 -2.90 6.66
C SER A 588 -2.44 -1.79 7.18
N LEU A 589 -1.20 -1.66 6.71
CA LEU A 589 -0.21 -0.72 7.24
C LEU A 589 0.27 0.25 6.14
N PRO A 590 0.69 1.48 6.51
CA PRO A 590 1.37 2.38 5.58
C PRO A 590 2.66 1.77 5.02
N ASN A 591 3.04 2.13 3.80
CA ASN A 591 4.21 1.54 3.11
C ASN A 591 5.54 1.69 3.88
N MET A 592 5.67 2.74 4.71
CA MET A 592 6.85 3.04 5.52
C MET A 592 6.72 2.53 6.97
N HIS A 593 5.80 1.60 7.24
CA HIS A 593 5.66 1.03 8.58
C HIS A 593 6.82 0.07 8.90
N PRO A 594 7.45 0.17 10.09
CA PRO A 594 8.61 -0.65 10.46
C PRO A 594 8.36 -2.16 10.42
N ASP A 595 7.14 -2.62 10.74
CA ASP A 595 6.80 -4.06 10.63
C ASP A 595 6.92 -4.61 9.20
N ILE A 596 6.80 -3.77 8.15
CA ILE A 596 7.05 -4.18 6.76
C ILE A 596 8.55 -4.46 6.56
N ALA A 597 9.43 -3.65 7.16
CA ALA A 597 10.87 -3.85 7.08
C ALA A 597 11.29 -5.19 7.71
N LYS A 598 10.71 -5.55 8.86
CA LYS A 598 10.93 -6.85 9.51
C LYS A 598 10.60 -8.02 8.59
N THR A 599 9.44 -7.98 7.94
CA THR A 599 9.02 -9.03 7.00
C THR A 599 9.94 -9.10 5.78
N ARG A 600 10.31 -7.95 5.22
CA ARG A 600 11.25 -7.88 4.08
C ARG A 600 12.61 -8.44 4.41
N ASN A 601 13.13 -8.19 5.62
CA ASN A 601 14.35 -8.83 6.10
C ASN A 601 14.20 -10.37 6.14
N GLY A 602 13.07 -10.89 6.63
CA GLY A 602 12.77 -12.33 6.61
C GLY A 602 12.77 -12.93 5.19
N ILE A 603 12.16 -12.23 4.23
CA ILE A 603 12.17 -12.62 2.81
C ILE A 603 13.59 -12.57 2.24
N ALA A 604 14.34 -11.50 2.52
CA ALA A 604 15.71 -11.32 2.07
C ALA A 604 16.63 -12.43 2.60
N HIS A 605 16.46 -12.86 3.85
CA HIS A 605 17.14 -14.03 4.39
C HIS A 605 16.79 -15.30 3.60
N CYS A 606 15.52 -15.52 3.24
CA CYS A 606 15.12 -16.71 2.47
C CYS A 606 15.77 -16.72 1.09
N LEU A 607 15.75 -15.57 0.42
CA LEU A 607 16.37 -15.38 -0.89
C LEU A 607 17.89 -15.52 -0.82
N SER A 608 18.55 -15.05 0.25
CA SER A 608 20.01 -15.13 0.36
C SER A 608 20.56 -16.57 0.39
N VAL A 609 19.77 -17.54 0.86
CA VAL A 609 20.13 -18.96 0.87
C VAL A 609 19.93 -19.60 -0.51
N GLN A 610 19.10 -18.99 -1.36
CA GLN A 610 18.85 -19.43 -2.73
C GLN A 610 19.88 -18.78 -3.67
N LYS A 611 20.88 -19.57 -4.13
CA LYS A 611 22.05 -19.06 -4.89
C LYS A 611 21.72 -18.18 -6.12
N GLN A 612 20.54 -18.30 -6.71
CA GLN A 612 20.12 -17.55 -7.91
C GLN A 612 19.40 -16.22 -7.60
N THR A 613 19.21 -15.84 -6.33
CA THR A 613 18.39 -14.67 -5.96
C THR A 613 19.10 -13.64 -5.07
N VAL A 614 20.43 -13.67 -5.00
CA VAL A 614 21.25 -12.72 -4.20
C VAL A 614 20.93 -11.25 -4.52
N LYS A 615 20.73 -10.90 -5.80
CA LYS A 615 20.34 -9.54 -6.20
C LYS A 615 18.99 -9.12 -5.59
N LYS A 616 17.99 -10.01 -5.65
CA LYS A 616 16.66 -9.77 -5.05
C LYS A 616 16.74 -9.66 -3.54
N ALA A 617 17.57 -10.49 -2.90
CA ALA A 617 17.81 -10.39 -1.46
C ALA A 617 18.40 -9.02 -1.07
N LEU A 618 19.37 -8.50 -1.85
CA LEU A 618 19.90 -7.15 -1.64
C LEU A 618 18.85 -6.06 -1.82
N GLU A 619 17.99 -6.17 -2.83
CA GLU A 619 16.89 -5.22 -3.05
C GLU A 619 15.91 -5.21 -1.87
N GLU A 620 15.55 -6.38 -1.34
CA GLU A 620 14.66 -6.50 -0.17
C GLU A 620 15.29 -5.93 1.11
N PHE A 621 16.57 -6.25 1.39
CA PHE A 621 17.29 -5.65 2.51
C PHE A 621 17.41 -4.12 2.38
N GLN A 622 17.62 -3.62 1.16
CA GLN A 622 17.71 -2.18 0.91
C GLN A 622 16.39 -1.47 1.18
N GLN A 623 15.27 -2.09 0.77
CA GLN A 623 13.93 -1.56 1.07
C GLN A 623 13.64 -1.56 2.57
N ALA A 624 14.00 -2.65 3.28
CA ALA A 624 13.87 -2.71 4.73
C ALA A 624 14.71 -1.62 5.43
N TYR A 625 15.96 -1.42 5.01
CA TYR A 625 16.83 -0.37 5.52
C TYR A 625 16.22 1.03 5.35
N ASN A 626 15.70 1.33 4.15
CA ASN A 626 15.10 2.64 3.86
C ASN A 626 13.89 2.92 4.77
N ILE A 627 13.04 1.91 5.00
CA ILE A 627 11.89 2.02 5.92
C ILE A 627 12.39 2.29 7.34
N LEU A 628 13.32 1.50 7.86
CA LEU A 628 13.82 1.65 9.23
C LEU A 628 14.50 3.01 9.45
N MET A 629 15.27 3.49 8.48
CA MET A 629 15.92 4.81 8.54
C MET A 629 14.91 5.96 8.56
N HIS A 630 13.80 5.82 7.85
CA HIS A 630 12.71 6.78 7.87
C HIS A 630 11.96 6.76 9.20
N THR A 631 11.70 5.57 9.77
CA THR A 631 10.99 5.42 11.04
C THR A 631 11.83 5.82 12.25
N PHE A 632 13.13 5.50 12.26
CA PHE A 632 14.04 5.72 13.40
C PHE A 632 15.24 6.60 13.06
N PRO A 633 15.06 7.85 12.58
CA PRO A 633 16.17 8.71 12.21
C PRO A 633 17.07 9.04 13.42
N GLN A 634 16.48 9.21 14.61
CA GLN A 634 17.20 9.61 15.82
C GLN A 634 18.03 8.48 16.42
N GLU A 635 17.54 7.23 16.38
CA GLU A 635 18.30 6.05 16.83
C GLU A 635 19.03 5.31 15.71
N SER A 636 19.13 5.86 14.50
CA SER A 636 19.72 5.18 13.33
C SER A 636 21.05 4.46 13.58
N LYS A 637 21.93 5.02 14.43
CA LYS A 637 23.24 4.44 14.80
C LYS A 637 23.20 3.39 15.91
N LYS A 638 22.13 3.33 16.70
CA LYS A 638 21.98 2.46 17.88
C LYS A 638 20.82 1.47 17.76
N HIS A 639 19.96 1.63 16.76
CA HIS A 639 18.82 0.74 16.56
C HIS A 639 19.32 -0.65 16.10
N PRO A 640 18.97 -1.73 16.82
CA PRO A 640 19.48 -3.07 16.52
C PRO A 640 19.10 -3.55 15.12
N GLU A 641 17.85 -3.30 14.68
CA GLU A 641 17.38 -3.75 13.37
C GLU A 641 18.11 -3.06 12.21
N ILE A 642 18.42 -1.76 12.33
CA ILE A 642 19.18 -1.02 11.32
C ILE A 642 20.60 -1.59 11.24
N SER A 643 21.22 -1.76 12.41
CA SER A 643 22.58 -2.30 12.52
C SER A 643 22.69 -3.70 11.93
N LEU A 644 21.69 -4.56 12.18
CA LEU A 644 21.64 -5.92 11.65
C LEU A 644 21.40 -5.94 10.15
N THR A 645 20.43 -5.16 9.65
CA THR A 645 20.15 -5.05 8.21
C THR A 645 21.40 -4.61 7.44
N VAL A 646 22.12 -3.59 7.94
CA VAL A 646 23.39 -3.14 7.35
C VAL A 646 24.46 -4.24 7.39
N ALA A 647 24.57 -4.96 8.51
CA ALA A 647 25.53 -6.06 8.64
C ALA A 647 25.23 -7.20 7.66
N ASP A 648 23.96 -7.50 7.42
CA ASP A 648 23.55 -8.57 6.50
C ASP A 648 23.71 -8.17 5.03
N ILE A 649 23.41 -6.90 4.67
CA ILE A 649 23.80 -6.35 3.36
C ILE A 649 25.31 -6.47 3.15
N ALA A 650 26.12 -6.11 4.15
CA ALA A 650 27.58 -6.16 4.04
C ALA A 650 28.13 -7.59 3.92
N LYS A 651 27.53 -8.56 4.61
CA LYS A 651 27.89 -9.99 4.48
C LYS A 651 27.50 -10.52 3.11
N LEU A 652 26.29 -10.22 2.66
CA LEU A 652 25.76 -10.70 1.38
C LEU A 652 26.59 -10.16 0.21
N ARG A 653 26.98 -8.87 0.25
CA ARG A 653 27.91 -8.26 -0.73
C ARG A 653 29.29 -8.92 -0.74
N LYS A 654 29.73 -9.49 0.39
CA LYS A 654 31.00 -10.23 0.50
C LYS A 654 30.86 -11.71 0.12
N GLY A 655 29.72 -12.12 -0.43
CA GLY A 655 29.44 -13.52 -0.79
C GLY A 655 29.38 -14.45 0.42
N LYS A 656 29.16 -13.92 1.63
CA LYS A 656 29.06 -14.74 2.84
C LYS A 656 27.63 -15.23 3.02
N GLU A 657 27.48 -16.49 3.42
CA GLU A 657 26.19 -17.04 3.81
C GLU A 657 25.60 -16.25 4.98
N LEU A 658 24.31 -15.94 4.86
CA LEU A 658 23.54 -15.38 5.95
C LEU A 658 22.93 -16.51 6.76
N TYR A 659 23.04 -16.39 8.07
CA TYR A 659 22.33 -17.27 9.00
C TYR A 659 21.05 -16.58 9.46
N PRO A 660 19.97 -17.35 9.68
CA PRO A 660 18.75 -16.79 10.23
C PRO A 660 19.03 -16.18 11.59
N ARG A 661 18.53 -14.97 11.78
CA ARG A 661 18.54 -14.32 13.08
C ARG A 661 17.17 -13.69 13.27
N THR A 662 16.41 -14.26 14.22
CA THR A 662 15.30 -13.56 14.85
C THR A 662 15.87 -12.65 15.92
N THR A 663 15.51 -11.38 15.88
CA THR A 663 15.73 -10.49 17.02
C THR A 663 14.55 -10.58 17.97
N LEU A 664 14.80 -10.33 19.26
CA LEU A 664 13.72 -10.17 20.23
C LEU A 664 12.88 -8.91 19.93
N LEU A 665 13.41 -7.95 19.16
CA LEU A 665 12.68 -6.79 18.66
C LEU A 665 11.68 -7.15 17.55
N ASP A 666 11.96 -8.20 16.75
CA ASP A 666 11.05 -8.67 15.69
C ASP A 666 9.67 -9.06 16.25
N TYR A 667 9.62 -9.40 17.53
CA TYR A 667 8.42 -9.81 18.24
C TYR A 667 7.57 -8.65 18.80
N ILE A 668 8.20 -7.53 19.20
CA ILE A 668 7.51 -6.35 19.75
C ILE A 668 6.87 -5.57 18.61
#